data_AF-A0A9E5XP59-F1
#
_entry.id   AF-A0A9E5XP59-F1
#
_cell.length_a   1.000
_cell.length_b   1.000
_cell.length_c   1.000
_cell.angle_alpha   90.00
_cell.angle_beta   90.00
_cell.angle_gamma   90.00
#
_symmetry.space_group_name_H-M   'P 1'
#
loop_
_entity.id
_entity.type
_entity.pdbx_description
1 polymer ?
#
loop_
_entity_poly.entity_id
_entity_poly.type
_entity_poly.pdbx_seq_one_letter_code
_entity_poly.pdbx_strand_id
1 'polypeptide(L)'
;MKKIWFILVMLLSWQAPAQKFFHQVNAPDGRITYPSDRMPSDYMLLKVDKQALTDWLVNAPDQFSGHLSDVMLRVPLPDNRVVSFRMYRTHPMSAENERRYPGILSYRGVEVKGKMSMRLDINPLGVFMAVYRTGEGRAVMQRYDNADTYIYYFTRNRPSNEDFHCDVTGELTPENLPEEQARPAFSDQILRTFRLAFATTGEFSSFHIQRAINNGTLSSNATDEEKKQAVLAAVVVIINRVNEVYETDLAIHLNLISGTNIIYLDANNDPYTNDNASSLLYENQSNLDNVIGSANYDIGHVGTTGGGGLAGLGVVCRDGVKARGETGLADPVGDHYSIDFVAHEMGHQFGGNHTFANYCGGNRNDATAVEPGSGTTIMAYAGVCAPNVQDHSDPYFHYVSINEIKNYVMGHDCSTHTNLSNHAPTASFGPQKYIPKETPFILEVDASDQDGDILTFTFDEKDVYQDSGHTDAAPQSTNTTGPLFRCLPATERSYRYFPQMADIINGNYGNTWEVLPSVNRVLTFRAVVRDNNDEGGQIATPEQVLGVDANAGPFRMTSQTSNETWQPGSTHTITWNVAGTDAGNVNTPTVDIWLSTDGGDSFDILLASNVPNDGSETVTLPSGLQTPTGRIMVRGHNNYFFDVSQGNIMIGNYTVECLGYDNTTAVDIPDNNATGITSTIHLDENYEISKLTVDVNITHTYIQDLVITLTSPSGTTVDLFRRNCQSQDNINVTFSDDGNAMDCNGMNSGGTYQPVGHLSDFTGESMAGDWTLSVSDNYQGDVGTLNSWSLHPCHLVGVDAIPVVDLNIYPNPAREQVNISFDARSTEQNISLTDINGRLVWHENFALNGHSNIQIPVNRLTPGIYLIKIRDGERQSTRKLVIR
;
A
#
# COMPACT_ATOMS: atom_id res chain seq x y z
N MET A 1 13.74 -60.45 -34.60
CA MET A 1 14.49 -59.76 -33.53
C MET A 1 14.17 -58.28 -33.55
N LYS A 2 13.21 -57.83 -32.72
CA LYS A 2 13.08 -56.43 -32.27
C LYS A 2 12.43 -56.48 -30.89
N LYS A 3 13.22 -56.18 -29.85
CA LYS A 3 12.74 -55.98 -28.48
C LYS A 3 12.18 -54.56 -28.41
N ILE A 4 10.90 -54.41 -28.11
CA ILE A 4 10.28 -53.12 -27.80
C ILE A 4 10.19 -53.03 -26.28
N TRP A 5 10.92 -52.06 -25.72
CA TRP A 5 10.88 -51.72 -24.31
C TRP A 5 9.58 -50.94 -24.02
N PHE A 6 8.77 -51.43 -23.08
CA PHE A 6 7.71 -50.66 -22.46
C PHE A 6 8.34 -49.76 -21.40
N ILE A 7 8.38 -48.44 -21.64
CA ILE A 7 8.65 -47.45 -20.61
C ILE A 7 7.32 -47.18 -19.90
N LEU A 8 7.22 -47.66 -18.67
CA LEU A 8 6.14 -47.35 -17.74
C LEU A 8 6.43 -45.96 -17.15
N VAL A 9 5.78 -44.92 -17.65
CA VAL A 9 5.81 -43.58 -17.02
C VAL A 9 4.87 -43.62 -15.83
N MET A 10 5.41 -43.89 -14.63
CA MET A 10 4.71 -43.58 -13.38
C MET A 10 4.68 -42.07 -13.21
N LEU A 11 3.51 -41.47 -13.47
CA LEU A 11 3.18 -40.12 -13.00
C LEU A 11 3.00 -40.18 -11.48
N LEU A 12 4.12 -40.07 -10.74
CA LEU A 12 4.12 -39.72 -9.33
C LEU A 12 3.76 -38.24 -9.24
N SER A 13 2.49 -37.93 -9.00
CA SER A 13 2.08 -36.62 -8.51
C SER A 13 2.69 -36.42 -7.13
N TRP A 14 3.83 -35.73 -7.05
CA TRP A 14 4.32 -35.17 -5.80
C TRP A 14 3.34 -34.07 -5.37
N GLN A 15 2.39 -34.42 -4.51
CA GLN A 15 1.78 -33.44 -3.63
C GLN A 15 2.86 -33.07 -2.61
N ALA A 16 3.52 -31.92 -2.80
CA ALA A 16 4.37 -31.36 -1.76
C ALA A 16 3.52 -31.20 -0.49
N PRO A 17 3.96 -31.72 0.68
CA PRO A 17 3.24 -31.47 1.93
C PRO A 17 3.10 -29.97 2.13
N ALA A 18 1.88 -29.52 2.47
CA ALA A 18 1.64 -28.13 2.81
C ALA A 18 2.58 -27.72 3.96
N GLN A 19 3.39 -26.67 3.77
CA GLN A 19 4.11 -26.04 4.86
C GLN A 19 3.08 -25.57 5.90
N LYS A 20 3.18 -26.09 7.12
CA LYS A 20 2.31 -25.74 8.24
C LYS A 20 3.14 -25.18 9.39
N PHE A 21 3.83 -24.07 9.15
CA PHE A 21 4.60 -23.37 10.20
C PHE A 21 3.74 -22.39 10.98
N PHE A 22 2.81 -21.73 10.28
CA PHE A 22 1.91 -20.71 10.84
C PHE A 22 0.51 -21.30 11.01
N HIS A 23 -0.03 -21.21 12.22
CA HIS A 23 -1.35 -21.69 12.59
C HIS A 23 -2.18 -20.55 13.17
N GLN A 24 -3.19 -20.09 12.43
CA GLN A 24 -4.11 -19.08 12.96
C GLN A 24 -4.86 -19.60 14.18
N VAL A 25 -4.99 -18.76 15.20
CA VAL A 25 -5.66 -19.07 16.47
C VAL A 25 -6.57 -17.92 16.87
N ASN A 26 -7.58 -18.20 17.70
CA ASN A 26 -8.39 -17.16 18.32
C ASN A 26 -7.72 -16.63 19.59
N ALA A 27 -8.09 -15.42 20.01
CA ALA A 27 -7.61 -14.84 21.25
C ALA A 27 -7.94 -15.77 22.44
N PRO A 28 -6.95 -16.17 23.25
CA PRO A 28 -7.22 -17.01 24.42
C PRO A 28 -8.00 -16.21 25.47
N ASP A 29 -9.07 -16.81 26.02
CA ASP A 29 -9.85 -16.23 27.12
C ASP A 29 -8.95 -15.82 28.29
N GLY A 30 -8.91 -14.52 28.58
CA GLY A 30 -8.31 -13.95 29.80
C GLY A 30 -6.78 -13.88 29.86
N ARG A 31 -6.05 -13.96 28.73
CA ARG A 31 -4.57 -13.85 28.68
C ARG A 31 -4.07 -12.80 27.69
N ILE A 32 -4.48 -11.54 27.88
CA ILE A 32 -3.86 -10.43 27.16
C ILE A 32 -2.64 -9.96 27.96
N THR A 33 -1.43 -10.32 27.51
CA THR A 33 -0.17 -9.75 28.00
C THR A 33 0.31 -8.58 27.14
N TYR A 34 -0.34 -8.35 26.01
CA TYR A 34 -0.05 -7.24 25.10
C TYR A 34 -0.73 -5.95 25.59
N PRO A 35 -0.07 -4.77 25.60
CA PRO A 35 -0.68 -3.54 26.13
C PRO A 35 -1.97 -3.17 25.38
N SER A 36 -3.07 -2.96 26.10
CA SER A 36 -4.40 -2.74 25.51
C SER A 36 -4.52 -1.43 24.75
N ASP A 37 -3.78 -0.40 25.16
CA ASP A 37 -3.63 0.91 24.53
C ASP A 37 -2.88 0.86 23.18
N ARG A 38 -2.28 -0.28 22.86
CA ARG A 38 -1.46 -0.50 21.65
C ARG A 38 -2.04 -1.58 20.74
N MET A 39 -3.20 -2.15 21.09
CA MET A 39 -3.83 -3.17 20.27
C MET A 39 -4.21 -2.57 18.91
N PRO A 40 -3.77 -3.16 17.80
CA PRO A 40 -4.19 -2.74 16.48
C PRO A 40 -5.71 -2.87 16.32
N SER A 41 -6.31 -2.00 15.51
CA SER A 41 -7.74 -2.06 15.17
C SER A 41 -8.11 -3.34 14.41
N ASP A 42 -7.18 -3.88 13.62
CA ASP A 42 -7.31 -5.14 12.89
C ASP A 42 -5.98 -5.91 12.87
N TYR A 43 -6.05 -7.21 13.20
CA TYR A 43 -4.91 -8.09 13.40
C TYR A 43 -5.28 -9.59 13.29
N MET A 44 -4.27 -10.41 13.01
CA MET A 44 -4.32 -11.87 13.04
C MET A 44 -3.48 -12.41 14.19
N LEU A 45 -3.95 -13.45 14.87
CA LEU A 45 -3.16 -14.21 15.85
C LEU A 45 -2.66 -15.53 15.28
N LEU A 46 -1.38 -15.81 15.46
CA LEU A 46 -0.68 -16.97 14.93
C LEU A 46 0.05 -17.74 16.04
N LYS A 47 -0.01 -19.06 16.01
CA LYS A 47 1.00 -19.94 16.61
C LYS A 47 2.03 -20.33 15.57
N VAL A 48 3.30 -20.28 15.95
CA VAL A 48 4.41 -20.59 15.04
C VAL A 48 5.16 -21.83 15.53
N ASP A 49 5.27 -22.85 14.69
CA ASP A 49 6.19 -23.97 14.93
C ASP A 49 7.63 -23.51 14.64
N LYS A 50 8.23 -22.86 15.64
CA LYS A 50 9.57 -22.27 15.55
C LYS A 50 10.64 -23.29 15.20
N GLN A 51 10.55 -24.52 15.72
CA GLN A 51 11.56 -25.55 15.44
C GLN A 51 11.48 -26.00 13.98
N ALA A 52 10.28 -26.34 13.50
CA ALA A 52 10.09 -26.73 12.10
C ALA A 52 10.48 -25.60 11.13
N LEU A 53 10.19 -24.35 11.48
CA LEU A 53 10.59 -23.19 10.69
C LEU A 53 12.12 -23.04 10.65
N THR A 54 12.80 -23.22 11.77
CA THR A 54 14.29 -23.16 11.85
C THR A 54 14.92 -24.25 11.01
N ASP A 55 14.45 -25.50 11.15
CA ASP A 55 14.97 -26.66 10.40
C ASP A 55 14.74 -26.52 8.89
N TRP A 56 13.69 -25.79 8.49
CA TRP A 56 13.44 -25.47 7.09
C TRP A 56 14.42 -24.42 6.55
N LEU A 57 14.56 -23.29 7.27
CA LEU A 57 15.32 -22.13 6.82
C LEU A 57 16.83 -22.27 6.94
N VAL A 58 17.35 -23.25 7.69
CA VAL A 58 18.79 -23.53 7.74
C VAL A 58 19.39 -23.85 6.36
N ASN A 59 18.54 -24.27 5.40
CA ASN A 59 18.95 -24.56 4.03
C ASN A 59 19.01 -23.32 3.13
N ALA A 60 18.59 -22.15 3.61
CA ALA A 60 18.63 -20.92 2.84
C ALA A 60 20.10 -20.52 2.58
N PRO A 61 20.48 -20.21 1.33
CA PRO A 61 21.82 -19.75 1.02
C PRO A 61 22.06 -18.36 1.62
N ASP A 62 23.34 -18.00 1.74
CA ASP A 62 23.78 -16.65 2.08
C ASP A 62 23.27 -15.65 1.03
N GLN A 63 22.79 -14.49 1.47
CA GLN A 63 22.26 -13.45 0.58
C GLN A 63 23.27 -12.96 -0.47
N PHE A 64 24.57 -13.03 -0.20
CA PHE A 64 25.65 -12.61 -1.09
C PHE A 64 26.30 -13.77 -1.85
N SER A 65 25.68 -14.96 -1.83
CA SER A 65 26.22 -16.14 -2.52
C SER A 65 26.09 -16.08 -4.05
N GLY A 66 25.29 -15.15 -4.58
CA GLY A 66 24.93 -15.10 -6.01
C GLY A 66 24.09 -16.31 -6.47
N HIS A 67 23.60 -17.13 -5.53
CA HIS A 67 22.77 -18.29 -5.83
C HIS A 67 21.29 -17.98 -5.60
N LEU A 68 20.46 -18.20 -6.61
CA LEU A 68 19.02 -18.17 -6.45
C LEU A 68 18.59 -19.23 -5.42
N SER A 69 17.94 -18.80 -4.35
CA SER A 69 17.48 -19.71 -3.30
C SER A 69 16.29 -20.57 -3.76
N ASP A 70 16.36 -21.88 -3.50
CA ASP A 70 15.25 -22.82 -3.66
C ASP A 70 14.40 -22.92 -2.37
N VAL A 71 14.79 -22.22 -1.30
CA VAL A 71 14.08 -22.25 -0.02
C VAL A 71 12.91 -21.28 -0.06
N MET A 72 11.71 -21.84 -0.24
CA MET A 72 10.46 -21.10 -0.27
C MET A 72 9.79 -21.11 1.11
N LEU A 73 9.28 -19.97 1.58
CA LEU A 73 8.48 -19.83 2.78
C LEU A 73 7.10 -19.28 2.45
N ARG A 74 6.04 -20.01 2.84
CA ARG A 74 4.65 -19.56 2.70
C ARG A 74 4.19 -18.84 3.96
N VAL A 75 3.80 -17.58 3.84
CA VAL A 75 3.39 -16.70 4.95
C VAL A 75 1.93 -16.27 4.76
N PRO A 76 1.04 -16.48 5.74
CA PRO A 76 -0.29 -15.87 5.75
C PRO A 76 -0.18 -14.40 6.19
N LEU A 77 -0.71 -13.47 5.41
CA LEU A 77 -0.79 -12.05 5.74
C LEU A 77 -2.03 -11.73 6.60
N PRO A 78 -2.09 -10.57 7.27
CA PRO A 78 -3.25 -10.19 8.09
C PRO A 78 -4.58 -10.14 7.34
N ASP A 79 -4.54 -9.87 6.02
CA ASP A 79 -5.72 -9.91 5.13
C ASP A 79 -6.06 -11.31 4.59
N ASN A 80 -5.54 -12.36 5.23
CA ASN A 80 -5.72 -13.77 4.89
C ASN A 80 -5.11 -14.23 3.56
N ARG A 81 -4.39 -13.37 2.82
CA ARG A 81 -3.65 -13.81 1.64
C ARG A 81 -2.45 -14.64 2.04
N VAL A 82 -2.10 -15.64 1.22
CA VAL A 82 -0.90 -16.46 1.43
C VAL A 82 0.14 -16.14 0.37
N VAL A 83 1.28 -15.62 0.80
CA VAL A 83 2.38 -15.18 -0.06
C VAL A 83 3.57 -16.13 0.08
N SER A 84 4.32 -16.33 -1.01
CA SER A 84 5.51 -17.20 -1.03
C SER A 84 6.76 -16.37 -1.23
N PHE A 85 7.67 -16.44 -0.25
CA PHE A 85 8.95 -15.74 -0.26
C PHE A 85 10.09 -16.71 -0.50
N ARG A 86 11.02 -16.33 -1.38
CA ARG A 86 12.32 -16.95 -1.52
C ARG A 86 13.23 -16.43 -0.43
N MET A 87 13.81 -17.32 0.37
CA MET A 87 14.50 -16.95 1.60
C MET A 87 16.02 -17.00 1.45
N TYR A 88 16.69 -16.00 2.02
CA TYR A 88 18.14 -15.88 2.09
C TYR A 88 18.56 -15.62 3.53
N ARG A 89 19.70 -16.18 3.93
CA ARG A 89 20.31 -15.92 5.23
C ARG A 89 21.02 -14.57 5.20
N THR A 90 20.81 -13.76 6.24
CA THR A 90 21.47 -12.47 6.43
C THR A 90 22.35 -12.49 7.68
N HIS A 91 23.27 -11.52 7.75
CA HIS A 91 24.35 -11.51 8.74
C HIS A 91 24.48 -10.13 9.43
N PRO A 92 23.49 -9.71 10.26
CA PRO A 92 23.52 -8.40 10.94
C PRO A 92 24.52 -8.34 12.11
N MET A 93 25.24 -9.42 12.40
CA MET A 93 26.26 -9.47 13.44
C MET A 93 27.50 -10.25 13.00
N SER A 94 28.62 -9.97 13.66
CA SER A 94 29.90 -10.60 13.39
C SER A 94 29.82 -12.13 13.40
N ALA A 95 30.58 -12.77 12.51
CA ALA A 95 30.67 -14.23 12.42
C ALA A 95 31.13 -14.90 13.75
N GLU A 96 31.82 -14.16 14.63
CA GLU A 96 32.16 -14.65 15.96
C GLU A 96 30.94 -14.75 16.88
N ASN A 97 30.10 -13.70 16.92
CA ASN A 97 28.85 -13.72 17.67
C ASN A 97 27.87 -14.76 17.11
N GLU A 98 27.81 -14.96 15.80
CA GLU A 98 27.00 -16.04 15.20
C GLU A 98 27.45 -17.43 15.65
N ARG A 99 28.76 -17.67 15.75
CA ARG A 99 29.29 -18.95 16.26
C ARG A 99 29.03 -19.12 17.76
N ARG A 100 29.07 -18.03 18.53
CA ARG A 100 28.83 -18.06 19.98
C ARG A 100 27.34 -18.21 20.32
N TYR A 101 26.47 -17.62 19.51
CA TYR A 101 25.01 -17.60 19.70
C TYR A 101 24.28 -18.16 18.46
N PRO A 102 24.45 -19.45 18.13
CA PRO A 102 23.91 -20.04 16.89
C PRO A 102 22.38 -20.08 16.83
N GLY A 103 21.69 -19.79 17.93
CA GLY A 103 20.24 -19.72 18.01
C GLY A 103 19.65 -18.36 17.64
N ILE A 104 20.46 -17.36 17.25
CA ILE A 104 20.01 -16.06 16.74
C ILE A 104 20.25 -16.07 15.22
N LEU A 105 19.19 -16.14 14.44
CA LEU A 105 19.22 -16.28 12.99
C LEU A 105 18.37 -15.20 12.35
N SER A 106 18.90 -14.58 11.29
CA SER A 106 18.24 -13.52 10.54
C SER A 106 18.15 -13.91 9.07
N TYR A 107 17.03 -13.54 8.45
CA TYR A 107 16.71 -13.87 7.07
C TYR A 107 16.06 -12.67 6.37
N ARG A 108 16.26 -12.62 5.06
CA ARG A 108 15.53 -11.80 4.10
C ARG A 108 14.69 -12.72 3.24
N GLY A 109 13.50 -12.28 2.87
CA GLY A 109 12.69 -12.98 1.89
C GLY A 109 12.21 -12.06 0.79
N VAL A 110 12.09 -12.58 -0.42
CA VAL A 110 11.68 -11.85 -1.62
C VAL A 110 10.56 -12.61 -2.28
N GLU A 111 9.43 -11.97 -2.54
CA GLU A 111 8.29 -12.63 -3.14
C GLU A 111 8.65 -13.16 -4.54
N VAL A 112 8.19 -14.36 -4.89
CA VAL A 112 8.40 -14.93 -6.24
C VAL A 112 7.81 -14.05 -7.35
N LYS A 113 6.71 -13.36 -7.06
CA LYS A 113 6.05 -12.41 -7.96
C LYS A 113 6.61 -10.97 -7.81
N GLY A 114 7.54 -10.78 -6.88
CA GLY A 114 8.38 -9.60 -6.73
C GLY A 114 7.74 -8.33 -6.20
N LYS A 115 6.55 -8.41 -5.57
CA LYS A 115 5.84 -7.23 -5.04
C LYS A 115 6.08 -6.99 -3.56
N MET A 116 6.72 -7.93 -2.88
CA MET A 116 6.94 -7.90 -1.44
C MET A 116 8.33 -8.36 -1.06
N SER A 117 8.87 -7.73 -0.02
CA SER A 117 10.07 -8.16 0.68
C SER A 117 9.72 -8.47 2.14
N MET A 118 10.58 -9.22 2.81
CA MET A 118 10.42 -9.49 4.23
C MET A 118 11.76 -9.56 4.97
N ARG A 119 11.74 -9.24 6.26
CA ARG A 119 12.76 -9.59 7.24
C ARG A 119 12.17 -10.56 8.24
N LEU A 120 12.94 -11.58 8.58
CA LEU A 120 12.54 -12.62 9.53
C LEU A 120 13.69 -12.92 10.47
N ASP A 121 13.43 -12.82 11.76
CA ASP A 121 14.37 -13.14 12.82
C ASP A 121 13.83 -14.30 13.65
N ILE A 122 14.66 -15.32 13.85
CA ILE A 122 14.38 -16.46 14.73
C ILE A 122 15.45 -16.47 15.80
N ASN A 123 15.04 -16.18 17.04
CA ASN A 123 15.97 -16.06 18.15
C ASN A 123 15.35 -16.58 19.46
N PRO A 124 16.09 -16.68 20.57
CA PRO A 124 15.54 -17.18 21.85
C PRO A 124 14.29 -16.43 22.34
N LEU A 125 14.08 -15.17 21.94
CA LEU A 125 12.90 -14.38 22.33
C LEU A 125 11.64 -14.74 21.55
N GLY A 126 11.77 -15.30 20.35
CA GLY A 126 10.64 -15.70 19.50
C GLY A 126 10.96 -15.66 18.00
N VAL A 127 9.91 -15.48 17.21
CA VAL A 127 9.95 -15.25 15.76
C VAL A 127 9.42 -13.85 15.48
N PHE A 128 10.21 -13.01 14.83
CA PHE A 128 9.83 -11.63 14.49
C PHE A 128 9.85 -11.50 12.97
N MET A 129 8.82 -10.90 12.41
CA MET A 129 8.70 -10.76 10.97
C MET A 129 8.21 -9.38 10.60
N ALA A 130 8.83 -8.77 9.59
CA ALA A 130 8.30 -7.60 8.91
C ALA A 130 8.12 -7.98 7.44
N VAL A 131 6.97 -7.68 6.87
CA VAL A 131 6.69 -7.82 5.44
C VAL A 131 6.38 -6.44 4.91
N TYR A 132 7.10 -6.02 3.88
CA TYR A 132 6.83 -4.79 3.16
C TYR A 132 6.19 -5.11 1.82
N ARG A 133 5.11 -4.41 1.50
CA ARG A 133 4.51 -4.43 0.18
C ARG A 133 4.54 -3.04 -0.43
N THR A 134 5.16 -2.97 -1.60
CA THR A 134 5.14 -1.81 -2.48
C THR A 134 3.71 -1.30 -2.68
N GLY A 135 3.45 -0.02 -2.38
CA GLY A 135 2.15 0.63 -2.50
C GLY A 135 1.08 0.30 -1.44
N GLU A 136 1.28 -0.68 -0.55
CA GLU A 136 0.27 -1.06 0.48
C GLU A 136 0.79 -1.04 1.93
N GLY A 137 2.03 -0.62 2.13
CA GLY A 137 2.63 -0.45 3.45
C GLY A 137 3.20 -1.74 4.03
N ARG A 138 3.24 -1.82 5.37
CA ARG A 138 3.95 -2.89 6.10
C ARG A 138 3.01 -3.72 6.93
N ALA A 139 3.33 -4.99 7.09
CA ALA A 139 2.76 -5.85 8.11
C ALA A 139 3.87 -6.37 9.04
N VAL A 140 3.61 -6.38 10.35
CA VAL A 140 4.61 -6.74 11.37
C VAL A 140 4.08 -7.79 12.33
N MET A 141 4.84 -8.87 12.50
CA MET A 141 4.55 -9.97 13.41
C MET A 141 5.47 -9.90 14.61
N GLN A 142 4.87 -9.89 15.79
CA GLN A 142 5.57 -9.85 17.06
C GLN A 142 4.87 -10.71 18.10
N ARG A 143 5.59 -11.03 19.18
CA ARG A 143 5.06 -11.92 20.21
C ARG A 143 3.91 -11.26 20.99
N TYR A 144 2.80 -11.99 21.11
CA TYR A 144 1.58 -11.56 21.80
C TYR A 144 1.56 -12.03 23.26
N ASP A 145 1.93 -13.30 23.50
CA ASP A 145 1.88 -13.92 24.82
C ASP A 145 3.03 -14.90 25.10
N ASN A 146 2.97 -15.52 26.29
CA ASN A 146 3.91 -16.54 26.76
C ASN A 146 3.59 -17.97 26.26
N ALA A 147 2.58 -18.15 25.42
CA ALA A 147 2.15 -19.44 24.86
C ALA A 147 2.58 -19.61 23.38
N ASP A 148 3.58 -18.83 22.96
CA ASP A 148 4.08 -18.71 21.58
C ASP A 148 2.99 -18.30 20.58
N THR A 149 2.06 -17.47 21.05
CA THR A 149 1.14 -16.73 20.19
C THR A 149 1.80 -15.43 19.74
N TYR A 150 1.59 -15.10 18.47
CA TYR A 150 2.09 -13.90 17.80
C TYR A 150 0.91 -13.09 17.29
N ILE A 151 1.03 -11.77 17.37
CA ILE A 151 0.10 -10.82 16.76
C ILE A 151 0.73 -10.32 15.45
N TYR A 152 -0.05 -10.34 14.38
CA TYR A 152 0.37 -9.94 13.04
C TYR A 152 -0.64 -8.94 12.46
N TYR A 153 -0.19 -7.73 12.12
CA TYR A 153 -1.07 -6.65 11.69
C TYR A 153 -0.38 -5.71 10.71
N PHE A 154 -1.15 -4.98 9.91
CA PHE A 154 -0.63 -3.88 9.11
C PHE A 154 -0.34 -2.68 10.00
N THR A 155 0.82 -2.02 9.83
CA THR A 155 1.25 -0.93 10.72
C THR A 155 0.27 0.24 10.76
N ARG A 156 -0.47 0.50 9.68
CA ARG A 156 -1.56 1.49 9.60
C ARG A 156 -2.72 1.24 10.58
N ASN A 157 -2.86 0.02 11.10
CA ASN A 157 -3.90 -0.33 12.06
C ASN A 157 -3.46 -0.08 13.51
N ARG A 158 -2.23 0.38 13.75
CA ARG A 158 -1.72 0.65 15.10
C ARG A 158 -2.14 2.06 15.56
N PRO A 159 -2.66 2.25 16.78
CA PRO A 159 -2.95 3.58 17.31
C PRO A 159 -1.68 4.39 17.63
N SER A 160 -1.72 5.70 17.38
CA SER A 160 -0.70 6.68 17.74
C SER A 160 -0.80 7.03 19.23
N ASN A 161 0.16 6.65 20.08
CA ASN A 161 0.00 6.83 21.54
C ASN A 161 1.29 7.14 22.33
N GLU A 162 2.34 7.70 21.71
CA GLU A 162 3.56 8.02 22.47
C GLU A 162 4.13 9.41 22.13
N ASP A 163 4.43 10.18 23.17
CA ASP A 163 5.17 11.45 23.09
C ASP A 163 6.65 11.16 22.85
N PHE A 164 7.11 11.34 21.60
CA PHE A 164 8.53 11.31 21.23
C PHE A 164 9.04 12.73 20.99
N HIS A 165 10.32 12.97 21.23
CA HIS A 165 11.00 14.23 20.89
C HIS A 165 12.41 13.89 20.43
N CYS A 166 12.74 14.22 19.19
CA CYS A 166 14.09 14.12 18.66
C CYS A 166 14.74 15.51 18.65
N ASP A 167 16.04 15.56 18.93
CA ASP A 167 16.89 16.72 18.78
C ASP A 167 18.16 16.34 18.01
N VAL A 168 18.90 17.33 17.48
CA VAL A 168 20.20 17.12 16.82
C VAL A 168 21.25 18.04 17.44
N THR A 169 22.43 17.51 17.79
CA THR A 169 23.54 18.35 18.25
C THR A 169 24.38 18.85 17.07
N GLY A 170 24.33 20.15 16.80
CA GLY A 170 25.11 20.83 15.77
C GLY A 170 26.60 20.99 16.07
N GLU A 171 27.25 20.01 16.73
CA GLU A 171 28.67 20.11 17.13
C GLU A 171 29.64 20.13 15.96
N LEU A 172 29.18 19.80 14.76
CA LEU A 172 29.94 19.88 13.53
C LEU A 172 29.14 20.72 12.55
N THR A 173 29.55 21.99 12.40
CA THR A 173 29.25 22.70 11.15
C THR A 173 29.63 21.77 10.01
N PRO A 174 28.79 21.60 8.97
CA PRO A 174 29.24 20.94 7.75
C PRO A 174 30.60 21.54 7.43
N GLU A 175 31.67 20.74 7.42
CA GLU A 175 32.86 21.19 6.72
C GLU A 175 32.34 21.59 5.35
N ASN A 176 32.69 22.80 4.89
CA ASN A 176 32.36 23.25 3.54
C ASN A 176 32.85 22.17 2.58
N LEU A 177 31.97 21.21 2.27
CA LEU A 177 32.26 20.17 1.32
C LEU A 177 32.57 20.94 0.03
N PRO A 178 33.73 20.70 -0.59
CA PRO A 178 34.09 21.37 -1.81
C PRO A 178 32.90 21.34 -2.77
N GLU A 179 32.64 22.48 -3.41
CA GLU A 179 31.64 22.69 -4.47
C GLU A 179 31.20 21.37 -5.12
N GLU A 180 29.89 21.11 -5.00
CA GLU A 180 29.03 20.14 -5.67
C GLU A 180 29.63 19.53 -6.96
N GLN A 181 30.67 18.70 -6.85
CA GLN A 181 30.99 17.75 -7.90
C GLN A 181 29.86 16.74 -7.84
N ALA A 182 28.98 16.74 -8.84
CA ALA A 182 27.86 15.83 -8.95
C ALA A 182 28.35 14.39 -8.77
N ARG A 183 28.23 13.87 -7.55
CA ARG A 183 28.49 12.46 -7.28
C ARG A 183 27.28 11.69 -7.80
N PRO A 184 27.48 10.63 -8.62
CA PRO A 184 26.37 9.78 -9.07
C PRO A 184 25.61 9.26 -7.86
N ALA A 185 24.35 8.86 -8.00
CA ALA A 185 23.56 8.32 -6.88
C ALA A 185 24.26 7.08 -6.25
N PHE A 186 23.69 6.45 -5.21
CA PHE A 186 24.16 5.12 -4.77
C PHE A 186 23.94 4.11 -5.92
N SER A 187 24.90 4.08 -6.84
CA SER A 187 24.83 3.53 -8.20
C SER A 187 26.23 3.07 -8.66
N ASP A 188 27.16 2.92 -7.70
CA ASP A 188 28.56 2.57 -7.93
C ASP A 188 28.84 1.06 -7.78
N GLN A 189 27.79 0.25 -7.68
CA GLN A 189 27.84 -1.22 -7.53
C GLN A 189 28.63 -1.67 -6.29
N ILE A 190 28.58 -0.88 -5.21
CA ILE A 190 29.29 -1.17 -3.96
C ILE A 190 28.29 -1.23 -2.81
N LEU A 191 28.24 -2.37 -2.13
CA LEU A 191 27.65 -2.48 -0.80
C LEU A 191 28.71 -2.14 0.26
N ARG A 192 28.39 -1.16 1.11
CA ARG A 192 29.26 -0.65 2.17
C ARG A 192 28.88 -1.25 3.50
N THR A 193 29.77 -2.07 4.07
CA THR A 193 29.56 -2.65 5.40
C THR A 193 30.27 -1.85 6.48
N PHE A 194 29.52 -1.30 7.43
CA PHE A 194 30.05 -0.58 8.59
C PHE A 194 29.95 -1.43 9.85
N ARG A 195 31.01 -1.42 10.66
CA ARG A 195 31.04 -2.08 11.98
C ARG A 195 30.31 -1.22 13.00
N LEU A 196 29.19 -1.73 13.48
CA LEU A 196 28.33 -1.06 14.46
C LEU A 196 28.63 -1.55 15.88
N ALA A 197 29.02 -0.62 16.75
CA ALA A 197 29.07 -0.81 18.19
C ALA A 197 27.76 -0.33 18.83
N PHE A 198 26.77 -1.23 18.96
CA PHE A 198 25.51 -0.93 19.61
C PHE A 198 25.60 -1.25 21.11
N ALA A 199 25.78 -0.21 21.94
CA ALA A 199 25.75 -0.32 23.38
C ALA A 199 24.32 -0.28 23.92
N THR A 200 24.12 -0.75 25.15
CA THR A 200 22.81 -0.67 25.82
C THR A 200 22.96 -0.17 27.25
N THR A 201 22.10 0.73 27.71
CA THR A 201 22.02 1.04 29.14
C THR A 201 21.56 -0.18 29.94
N GLY A 202 21.78 -0.15 31.26
CA GLY A 202 21.29 -1.17 32.18
C GLY A 202 19.76 -1.22 32.20
N GLU A 203 19.08 -0.09 32.00
CA GLU A 203 17.62 0.01 31.89
C GLU A 203 17.11 -0.65 30.62
N PHE A 204 17.73 -0.39 29.47
CA PHE A 204 17.39 -1.04 28.20
C PHE A 204 17.53 -2.56 28.32
N SER A 205 18.65 -3.02 28.87
CA SER A 205 18.85 -4.45 29.12
C SER A 205 17.81 -5.01 30.08
N SER A 206 17.53 -4.32 31.19
CA SER A 206 16.55 -4.73 32.19
C SER A 206 15.15 -4.87 31.59
N PHE A 207 14.76 -3.95 30.71
CA PHE A 207 13.51 -4.01 29.97
C PHE A 207 13.40 -5.31 29.16
N HIS A 208 14.38 -5.59 28.29
CA HIS A 208 14.34 -6.79 27.44
C HIS A 208 14.44 -8.09 28.24
N ILE A 209 15.24 -8.11 29.32
CA ILE A 209 15.35 -9.26 30.23
C ILE A 209 14.01 -9.52 30.91
N GLN A 210 13.37 -8.49 31.47
CA GLN A 210 12.09 -8.65 32.15
C GLN A 210 11.00 -9.09 31.17
N ARG A 211 10.98 -8.54 29.96
CA ARG A 211 10.11 -8.99 28.88
C ARG A 211 10.34 -10.46 28.54
N ALA A 212 11.59 -10.88 28.42
CA ALA A 212 11.93 -12.27 28.13
C ALA A 212 11.52 -13.24 29.26
N ILE A 213 11.62 -12.82 30.52
CA ILE A 213 11.16 -13.58 31.70
C ILE A 213 9.63 -13.67 31.71
N ASN A 214 8.94 -12.55 31.53
CA ASN A 214 7.47 -12.49 31.51
C ASN A 214 6.88 -13.37 30.41
N ASN A 215 7.56 -13.43 29.26
CA ASN A 215 7.15 -14.26 28.14
C ASN A 215 7.67 -15.71 28.23
N GLY A 216 8.32 -16.10 29.34
CA GLY A 216 8.77 -17.47 29.58
C GLY A 216 9.94 -17.95 28.71
N THR A 217 10.58 -17.05 27.95
CA THR A 217 11.75 -17.35 27.11
C THR A 217 13.08 -17.26 27.84
N LEU A 218 13.10 -16.67 29.03
CA LEU A 218 14.27 -16.57 29.89
C LEU A 218 13.90 -16.97 31.32
N SER A 219 14.76 -17.76 31.96
CA SER A 219 14.59 -18.11 33.38
C SER A 219 14.80 -16.89 34.27
N SER A 220 14.04 -16.76 35.36
CA SER A 220 14.29 -15.73 36.38
C SER A 220 15.64 -15.87 37.08
N ASN A 221 16.24 -17.06 37.02
CA ASN A 221 17.59 -17.35 37.54
C ASN A 221 18.64 -17.46 36.41
N ALA A 222 18.37 -16.87 35.24
CA ALA A 222 19.31 -16.87 34.12
C ALA A 222 20.66 -16.26 34.51
N THR A 223 21.72 -16.86 34.00
CA THR A 223 23.09 -16.37 34.10
C THR A 223 23.26 -15.05 33.34
N ASP A 224 24.29 -14.29 33.67
CA ASP A 224 24.57 -13.02 32.98
C ASP A 224 24.85 -13.21 31.48
N GLU A 225 25.41 -14.35 31.09
CA GLU A 225 25.60 -14.71 29.68
C GLU A 225 24.26 -14.90 28.96
N GLU A 226 23.31 -15.63 29.57
CA GLU A 226 21.96 -15.84 29.00
C GLU A 226 21.19 -14.51 28.92
N LYS A 227 21.33 -13.63 29.93
CA LYS A 227 20.74 -12.28 29.90
C LYS A 227 21.33 -11.44 28.77
N LYS A 228 22.65 -11.41 28.62
CA LYS A 228 23.31 -10.69 27.52
C LYS A 228 22.93 -11.23 26.14
N GLN A 229 22.78 -12.55 26.02
CA GLN A 229 22.28 -13.16 24.79
C GLN A 229 20.85 -12.71 24.47
N ALA A 230 19.96 -12.60 25.47
CA ALA A 230 18.60 -12.11 25.28
C ALA A 230 18.59 -10.66 24.79
N VAL A 231 19.43 -9.79 25.37
CA VAL A 231 19.56 -8.39 24.92
C VAL A 231 20.15 -8.30 23.51
N LEU A 232 21.21 -9.06 23.21
CA LEU A 232 21.79 -9.12 21.87
C LEU A 232 20.77 -9.58 20.83
N ALA A 233 19.93 -10.57 21.16
CA ALA A 233 18.87 -11.04 20.28
C ALA A 233 17.84 -9.95 19.94
N ALA A 234 17.52 -9.07 20.89
CA ALA A 234 16.65 -7.91 20.63
C ALA A 234 17.34 -6.87 19.73
N VAL A 235 18.61 -6.55 20.00
CA VAL A 235 19.39 -5.63 19.16
C VAL A 235 19.51 -6.15 17.72
N VAL A 236 19.70 -7.45 17.52
CA VAL A 236 19.75 -8.05 16.17
C VAL A 236 18.44 -7.85 15.40
N VAL A 237 17.27 -7.98 16.04
CA VAL A 237 15.97 -7.71 15.39
C VAL A 237 15.88 -6.26 14.92
N ILE A 238 16.31 -5.32 15.76
CA ILE A 238 16.33 -3.88 15.43
C ILE A 238 17.24 -3.63 14.21
N ILE A 239 18.48 -4.12 14.25
CA ILE A 239 19.46 -3.85 13.19
C ILE A 239 19.13 -4.56 11.88
N ASN A 240 18.59 -5.78 11.94
CA ASN A 240 18.12 -6.47 10.72
C ASN A 240 16.98 -5.69 10.06
N ARG A 241 16.15 -5.00 10.86
CA ARG A 241 15.09 -4.12 10.36
C ARG A 241 15.63 -2.81 9.79
N VAL A 242 16.58 -2.15 10.44
CA VAL A 242 17.27 -0.95 9.91
C VAL A 242 17.97 -1.26 8.58
N ASN A 243 18.66 -2.40 8.51
CA ASN A 243 19.36 -2.84 7.29
C ASN A 243 18.40 -3.02 6.09
N GLU A 244 17.12 -3.32 6.30
CA GLU A 244 16.17 -3.41 5.18
C GLU A 244 16.08 -2.10 4.39
N VAL A 245 16.07 -0.97 5.09
CA VAL A 245 16.00 0.35 4.47
C VAL A 245 17.36 0.76 3.92
N TYR A 246 18.41 0.61 4.74
CA TYR A 246 19.74 1.09 4.41
C TYR A 246 20.37 0.34 3.23
N GLU A 247 20.09 -0.96 3.11
CA GLU A 247 20.54 -1.75 1.96
C GLU A 247 19.80 -1.34 0.67
N THR A 248 18.53 -0.95 0.78
CA THR A 248 17.68 -0.61 -0.38
C THR A 248 17.97 0.80 -0.92
N ASP A 249 18.03 1.81 -0.04
CA ASP A 249 18.15 3.22 -0.47
C ASP A 249 19.61 3.69 -0.57
N LEU A 250 20.51 3.09 0.21
CA LEU A 250 21.86 3.61 0.44
C LEU A 250 22.98 2.62 0.08
N ALA A 251 22.67 1.37 -0.24
CA ALA A 251 23.66 0.29 -0.34
C ALA A 251 24.58 0.22 0.90
N ILE A 252 24.01 0.41 2.09
CA ILE A 252 24.71 0.35 3.38
C ILE A 252 24.22 -0.85 4.18
N HIS A 253 25.16 -1.63 4.72
CA HIS A 253 24.91 -2.72 5.64
C HIS A 253 25.57 -2.43 6.99
N LEU A 254 24.80 -2.47 8.08
CA LEU A 254 25.29 -2.37 9.44
C LEU A 254 25.53 -3.76 10.01
N ASN A 255 26.75 -3.99 10.49
CA ASN A 255 27.15 -5.27 11.06
C ASN A 255 27.63 -5.09 12.50
N LEU A 256 26.94 -5.71 13.46
CA LEU A 256 27.29 -5.63 14.88
C LEU A 256 28.67 -6.25 15.16
N ILE A 257 29.49 -5.55 15.92
CA ILE A 257 30.83 -6.02 16.33
C ILE A 257 30.76 -7.27 17.23
N SER A 258 31.90 -7.97 17.37
CA SER A 258 32.04 -9.12 18.27
C SER A 258 31.92 -8.74 19.75
N GLY A 259 31.37 -9.66 20.54
CA GLY A 259 31.33 -9.59 22.00
C GLY A 259 30.06 -8.95 22.58
N THR A 260 29.97 -8.95 23.91
CA THR A 260 28.82 -8.43 24.68
C THR A 260 29.27 -7.52 25.84
N ASN A 261 30.47 -6.95 25.72
CA ASN A 261 31.09 -6.12 26.76
C ASN A 261 30.43 -4.74 26.91
N ILE A 262 29.70 -4.30 25.87
CA ILE A 262 28.95 -3.04 25.82
C ILE A 262 27.45 -3.24 26.10
N ILE A 263 27.07 -4.45 26.54
CA ILE A 263 25.75 -4.77 27.07
C ILE A 263 25.85 -4.73 28.60
N TYR A 264 25.29 -3.68 29.19
CA TYR A 264 25.28 -3.46 30.65
C TYR A 264 23.99 -4.01 31.25
N LEU A 265 24.07 -4.77 32.34
CA LEU A 265 22.91 -5.47 32.93
C LEU A 265 22.36 -4.80 34.20
N ASP A 266 23.09 -3.83 34.77
CA ASP A 266 22.74 -3.18 36.03
C ASP A 266 22.61 -1.67 35.80
N ALA A 267 21.38 -1.17 35.83
CA ALA A 267 21.03 0.24 35.69
C ALA A 267 21.71 1.15 36.72
N ASN A 268 22.13 0.62 37.88
CA ASN A 268 22.82 1.42 38.90
C ASN A 268 24.34 1.43 38.71
N ASN A 269 24.86 0.59 37.82
CA ASN A 269 26.30 0.37 37.65
C ASN A 269 26.64 0.15 36.18
N ASP A 270 26.23 1.10 35.36
CA ASP A 270 26.65 1.26 33.98
C ASP A 270 27.30 2.65 33.77
N PRO A 271 27.90 2.95 32.60
CA PRO A 271 28.59 4.20 32.37
C PRO A 271 27.68 5.33 31.85
N TYR A 272 26.35 5.18 31.94
CA TYR A 272 25.38 6.00 31.22
C TYR A 272 24.40 6.74 32.13
N THR A 273 24.00 7.92 31.70
CA THR A 273 22.91 8.69 32.28
C THR A 273 21.65 8.52 31.44
N ASN A 274 20.92 7.42 31.66
CA ASN A 274 19.81 6.95 30.82
C ASN A 274 18.80 8.02 30.37
N ASP A 275 18.48 8.99 31.23
CA ASP A 275 17.45 10.01 30.95
C ASP A 275 18.03 11.36 30.48
N ASN A 276 19.28 11.40 30.03
CA ASN A 276 19.94 12.61 29.53
C ASN A 276 20.63 12.38 28.18
N ALA A 277 19.86 12.51 27.10
CA ALA A 277 20.31 12.37 25.71
C ALA A 277 21.63 13.10 25.42
N SER A 278 21.75 14.37 25.82
CA SER A 278 22.97 15.18 25.62
C SER A 278 24.21 14.55 26.27
N SER A 279 24.07 14.04 27.50
CA SER A 279 25.18 13.43 28.23
C SER A 279 25.54 12.06 27.66
N LEU A 280 24.52 11.27 27.28
CA LEU A 280 24.66 9.96 26.65
C LEU A 280 25.56 9.98 25.41
N LEU A 281 25.49 11.02 24.58
CA LEU A 281 26.37 11.13 23.40
C LEU A 281 27.86 11.04 23.75
N TYR A 282 28.29 11.84 24.74
CA TYR A 282 29.72 11.91 25.12
C TYR A 282 30.13 10.72 26.00
N GLU A 283 29.22 10.23 26.83
CA GLU A 283 29.40 9.02 27.62
C GLU A 283 29.58 7.81 26.70
N ASN A 284 28.74 7.67 25.66
CA ASN A 284 28.85 6.58 24.70
C ASN A 284 30.14 6.63 23.90
N GLN A 285 30.53 7.81 23.43
CA GLN A 285 31.83 7.99 22.77
C GLN A 285 32.99 7.54 23.66
N SER A 286 33.03 8.05 24.89
CA SER A 286 34.09 7.75 25.84
C SER A 286 34.11 6.26 26.22
N ASN A 287 32.93 5.67 26.42
CA ASN A 287 32.78 4.28 26.81
C ASN A 287 33.22 3.33 25.69
N LEU A 288 32.74 3.54 24.46
CA LEU A 288 33.10 2.68 23.32
C LEU A 288 34.59 2.79 22.99
N ASP A 289 35.19 3.98 23.07
CA ASP A 289 36.64 4.14 22.89
C ASP A 289 37.45 3.39 23.96
N ASN A 290 36.98 3.36 25.20
CA ASN A 290 37.68 2.68 26.30
C ASN A 290 37.52 1.15 26.25
N VAL A 291 36.31 0.65 25.95
CA VAL A 291 35.97 -0.77 26.03
C VAL A 291 36.29 -1.50 24.73
N ILE A 292 35.99 -0.89 23.59
CA ILE A 292 36.15 -1.48 22.26
C ILE A 292 37.41 -0.98 21.58
N GLY A 293 37.77 0.29 21.77
CA GLY A 293 38.87 0.95 21.08
C GLY A 293 38.40 1.54 19.74
N SER A 294 38.71 2.82 19.49
CA SER A 294 38.22 3.54 18.30
C SER A 294 38.46 2.80 16.97
N ALA A 295 39.60 2.12 16.79
CA ALA A 295 39.90 1.40 15.54
C ALA A 295 38.97 0.21 15.23
N ASN A 296 38.19 -0.25 16.22
CA ASN A 296 37.42 -1.50 16.14
C ASN A 296 35.94 -1.30 15.80
N TYR A 297 35.50 -0.06 15.59
CA TYR A 297 34.14 0.26 15.16
C TYR A 297 34.12 1.50 14.26
N ASP A 298 33.09 1.59 13.42
CA ASP A 298 32.93 2.63 12.40
C ASP A 298 31.81 3.61 12.78
N ILE A 299 30.79 3.07 13.45
CA ILE A 299 29.66 3.80 14.04
C ILE A 299 29.37 3.21 15.43
N GLY A 300 29.11 4.07 16.41
CA GLY A 300 28.65 3.68 17.74
C GLY A 300 27.30 4.30 18.05
N HIS A 301 26.45 3.55 18.73
CA HIS A 301 25.09 3.95 19.06
C HIS A 301 24.68 3.33 20.40
N VAL A 302 23.87 4.00 21.23
CA VAL A 302 23.38 3.45 22.50
C VAL A 302 21.86 3.39 22.54
N GLY A 303 21.32 2.22 22.85
CA GLY A 303 19.89 2.04 23.14
C GLY A 303 19.59 2.30 24.61
N THR A 304 18.54 3.09 24.88
CA THR A 304 18.14 3.50 26.24
C THR A 304 16.63 3.31 26.45
N THR A 305 16.16 3.47 27.69
CA THR A 305 14.71 3.63 27.96
C THR A 305 14.31 5.06 28.29
N GLY A 306 15.25 6.01 28.17
CA GLY A 306 14.93 7.44 28.20
C GLY A 306 13.98 7.77 27.04
N GLY A 307 13.25 8.87 27.12
CA GLY A 307 12.39 9.28 26.00
C GLY A 307 13.18 10.09 24.97
N GLY A 308 13.06 9.75 23.68
CA GLY A 308 13.57 10.57 22.58
C GLY A 308 14.73 9.96 21.82
N GLY A 309 15.41 10.77 21.04
CA GLY A 309 16.62 10.39 20.34
C GLY A 309 17.49 11.60 20.09
N LEU A 310 18.80 11.37 20.03
CA LEU A 310 19.78 12.41 19.76
C LEU A 310 20.97 11.81 19.05
N ALA A 311 21.40 12.48 17.98
CA ALA A 311 22.59 12.09 17.24
C ALA A 311 23.48 13.29 16.89
N GLY A 312 24.76 13.01 16.74
CA GLY A 312 25.68 13.92 16.07
C GLY A 312 25.48 13.85 14.56
N LEU A 313 25.34 14.99 13.90
CA LEU A 313 25.19 15.04 12.44
C LEU A 313 26.50 14.70 11.73
N GLY A 314 26.50 13.68 10.89
CA GLY A 314 27.65 13.30 10.06
C GLY A 314 28.89 12.98 10.91
N VAL A 315 28.78 11.96 11.77
CA VAL A 315 29.84 11.53 12.68
C VAL A 315 30.46 10.17 12.33
N VAL A 316 29.81 9.35 11.51
CA VAL A 316 30.32 8.02 11.13
C VAL A 316 31.74 8.11 10.58
N CYS A 317 32.61 7.17 10.95
CA CYS A 317 34.03 7.13 10.56
C CYS A 317 34.92 8.27 11.11
N ARG A 318 34.42 9.15 11.98
CA ARG A 318 35.21 10.23 12.58
C ARG A 318 35.64 9.90 14.01
N ASP A 319 36.95 9.71 14.20
CA ASP A 319 37.50 9.41 15.53
C ASP A 319 37.13 10.48 16.56
N GLY A 320 36.75 10.03 17.77
CA GLY A 320 36.35 10.90 18.88
C GLY A 320 34.93 11.45 18.80
N VAL A 321 34.17 11.18 17.73
CA VAL A 321 32.75 11.58 17.61
C VAL A 321 31.81 10.51 17.01
N LYS A 322 32.34 9.48 16.34
CA LYS A 322 31.58 8.44 15.63
C LYS A 322 30.67 7.55 16.49
N ALA A 323 30.73 7.66 17.80
CA ALA A 323 29.85 6.98 18.75
C ALA A 323 28.77 7.89 19.36
N ARG A 324 28.60 9.11 18.83
CA ARG A 324 27.58 10.07 19.29
C ARG A 324 26.25 9.81 18.59
N GLY A 325 25.52 8.82 19.08
CA GLY A 325 24.13 8.57 18.74
C GLY A 325 23.45 7.77 19.85
N GLU A 326 22.21 8.12 20.15
CA GLU A 326 21.38 7.41 21.11
C GLU A 326 19.92 7.35 20.63
N THR A 327 19.23 6.29 21.01
CA THR A 327 17.79 6.17 20.81
C THR A 327 17.13 5.59 22.05
N GLY A 328 16.16 6.32 22.57
CA GLY A 328 15.41 6.01 23.76
C GLY A 328 13.92 5.87 23.53
N LEU A 329 13.34 4.79 24.08
CA LEU A 329 11.89 4.66 24.23
C LEU A 329 11.57 3.83 25.47
N ALA A 330 10.46 4.14 26.16
CA ALA A 330 10.05 3.38 27.33
C ALA A 330 9.76 1.89 27.03
N ASP A 331 9.34 1.57 25.79
CA ASP A 331 9.13 0.22 25.27
C ASP A 331 9.94 0.05 23.97
N PRO A 332 11.26 -0.18 24.04
CA PRO A 332 12.16 -0.17 22.89
C PRO A 332 12.05 -1.45 22.05
N VAL A 333 10.88 -1.67 21.44
CA VAL A 333 10.56 -2.85 20.64
C VAL A 333 9.77 -2.52 19.39
N GLY A 334 9.81 -3.44 18.43
CA GLY A 334 8.95 -3.42 17.25
C GLY A 334 9.40 -2.43 16.18
N ASP A 335 8.58 -2.34 15.14
CA ASP A 335 8.89 -1.61 13.91
C ASP A 335 8.97 -0.09 14.13
N HIS A 336 8.12 0.45 14.99
CA HIS A 336 8.14 1.86 15.39
C HIS A 336 9.50 2.25 15.99
N TYR A 337 9.98 1.50 16.99
CA TYR A 337 11.28 1.78 17.58
C TYR A 337 12.42 1.66 16.54
N SER A 338 12.35 0.63 15.69
CA SER A 338 13.43 0.33 14.74
C SER A 338 13.50 1.31 13.57
N ILE A 339 12.35 1.72 13.02
CA ILE A 339 12.29 2.56 11.81
C ILE A 339 12.07 4.03 12.14
N ASP A 340 11.12 4.34 13.03
CA ASP A 340 10.79 5.75 13.28
C ASP A 340 11.87 6.42 14.13
N PHE A 341 12.61 5.66 14.95
CA PHE A 341 13.63 6.20 15.85
C PHE A 341 15.05 5.73 15.53
N VAL A 342 15.36 4.43 15.61
CA VAL A 342 16.76 3.98 15.42
C VAL A 342 17.27 4.30 14.02
N ALA A 343 16.48 4.05 12.97
CA ALA A 343 16.87 4.42 11.60
C ALA A 343 16.96 5.95 11.41
N HIS A 344 16.12 6.74 12.10
CA HIS A 344 16.17 8.20 12.07
C HIS A 344 17.48 8.73 12.67
N GLU A 345 17.81 8.31 13.89
CA GLU A 345 19.02 8.76 14.60
C GLU A 345 20.29 8.30 13.90
N MET A 346 20.30 7.06 13.39
CA MET A 346 21.41 6.62 12.54
C MET A 346 21.48 7.44 11.24
N GLY A 347 20.35 7.89 10.68
CA GLY A 347 20.29 8.77 9.52
C GLY A 347 21.06 10.07 9.75
N HIS A 348 20.89 10.68 10.92
CA HIS A 348 21.72 11.81 11.36
C HIS A 348 23.19 11.47 11.50
N GLN A 349 23.54 10.32 12.10
CA GLN A 349 24.94 9.91 12.21
C GLN A 349 25.61 9.78 10.84
N PHE A 350 24.86 9.38 9.82
CA PHE A 350 25.27 9.32 8.41
C PHE A 350 25.17 10.65 7.65
N GLY A 351 24.65 11.71 8.27
CA GLY A 351 24.67 13.09 7.75
C GLY A 351 23.36 13.60 7.15
N GLY A 352 22.24 12.88 7.28
CA GLY A 352 20.94 13.37 6.85
C GLY A 352 20.38 14.42 7.81
N ASN A 353 19.85 15.54 7.29
CA ASN A 353 19.06 16.51 8.04
C ASN A 353 17.57 16.17 8.00
N HIS A 354 16.80 16.83 8.87
CA HIS A 354 15.36 16.75 8.88
C HIS A 354 14.72 17.22 7.57
N THR A 355 13.66 16.54 7.13
CA THR A 355 12.97 16.83 5.85
C THR A 355 11.66 17.59 6.00
N PHE A 356 11.09 17.65 7.20
CA PHE A 356 9.80 18.29 7.45
C PHE A 356 9.88 19.82 7.42
N ALA A 357 8.78 20.45 6.99
CA ALA A 357 8.70 21.90 6.93
C ALA A 357 8.19 22.54 8.23
N ASN A 358 7.41 21.84 9.04
CA ASN A 358 6.90 22.34 10.32
C ASN A 358 8.04 22.79 11.26
N TYR A 359 7.85 23.86 12.04
CA TYR A 359 8.86 24.40 12.95
C TYR A 359 9.33 23.41 14.03
N CYS A 360 8.42 22.58 14.55
CA CYS A 360 8.71 21.50 15.52
C CYS A 360 9.68 21.89 16.65
N GLY A 361 9.38 23.00 17.34
CA GLY A 361 10.20 23.46 18.47
C GLY A 361 11.59 23.98 18.10
N GLY A 362 11.88 24.19 16.81
CA GLY A 362 13.18 24.63 16.30
C GLY A 362 13.99 23.51 15.63
N ASN A 363 13.44 22.31 15.49
CA ASN A 363 14.11 21.18 14.86
C ASN A 363 14.06 21.22 13.32
N ARG A 364 13.27 22.11 12.72
CA ARG A 364 13.24 22.30 11.26
C ARG A 364 14.62 22.68 10.71
N ASN A 365 15.03 22.04 9.61
CA ASN A 365 16.18 22.49 8.81
C ASN A 365 15.69 23.18 7.51
N ASP A 366 15.96 24.47 7.37
CA ASP A 366 15.46 25.28 6.24
C ASP A 366 15.94 24.79 4.87
N ALA A 367 17.18 24.26 4.78
CA ALA A 367 17.77 23.84 3.50
C ALA A 367 17.21 22.51 2.99
N THR A 368 16.57 21.73 3.88
CA THR A 368 16.03 20.40 3.60
C THR A 368 14.55 20.25 3.94
N ALA A 369 13.86 21.34 4.32
CA ALA A 369 12.43 21.39 4.60
C ALA A 369 11.57 21.23 3.33
N VAL A 370 11.45 20.00 2.86
CA VAL A 370 10.83 19.58 1.58
C VAL A 370 9.58 18.73 1.74
N GLU A 371 9.17 18.41 2.97
CA GLU A 371 7.91 17.71 3.24
C GLU A 371 6.92 18.62 3.98
N PRO A 372 5.64 18.66 3.59
CA PRO A 372 4.63 19.46 4.29
C PRO A 372 4.35 18.90 5.70
N GLY A 373 3.90 19.77 6.62
CA GLY A 373 3.60 19.37 8.00
C GLY A 373 4.80 18.74 8.70
N SER A 374 4.57 17.71 9.52
CA SER A 374 5.66 16.89 10.09
C SER A 374 6.27 15.87 9.13
N GLY A 375 5.83 15.83 7.87
CA GLY A 375 6.30 14.90 6.86
C GLY A 375 5.94 13.43 7.13
N THR A 376 6.56 12.55 6.34
CA THR A 376 6.18 11.13 6.20
C THR A 376 7.37 10.18 6.07
N THR A 377 8.55 10.68 5.65
CA THR A 377 9.75 9.84 5.47
C THR A 377 10.55 9.65 6.77
N ILE A 378 11.58 8.79 6.75
CA ILE A 378 12.36 8.47 7.95
C ILE A 378 12.97 9.69 8.62
N MET A 379 13.49 10.67 7.87
CA MET A 379 14.07 11.89 8.44
C MET A 379 13.02 12.97 8.75
N ALA A 380 11.73 12.62 8.66
CA ALA A 380 10.62 13.47 9.07
C ALA A 380 10.20 13.18 10.51
N TYR A 381 9.24 13.94 11.06
CA TYR A 381 8.67 13.78 12.40
C TYR A 381 7.23 13.24 12.35
N ALA A 382 6.96 12.29 11.44
CA ALA A 382 5.64 11.71 11.24
C ALA A 382 5.05 11.24 12.59
N GLY A 383 3.86 11.72 12.94
CA GLY A 383 3.18 11.43 14.21
C GLY A 383 3.65 12.20 15.43
N VAL A 384 4.82 12.84 15.37
CA VAL A 384 5.50 13.42 16.54
C VAL A 384 5.19 14.91 16.71
N CYS A 385 4.98 15.64 15.62
CA CYS A 385 4.91 17.09 15.63
C CYS A 385 3.71 17.65 14.85
N ALA A 386 2.62 17.96 15.56
CA ALA A 386 1.41 18.47 14.92
C ALA A 386 1.67 19.80 14.15
N PRO A 387 1.01 20.02 12.99
CA PRO A 387 0.04 19.13 12.36
C PRO A 387 0.70 17.93 11.65
N ASN A 388 0.20 16.74 11.99
CA ASN A 388 0.72 15.48 11.48
C ASN A 388 0.11 15.12 10.13
N VAL A 389 0.95 14.77 9.16
CA VAL A 389 0.52 14.25 7.84
C VAL A 389 0.04 12.80 7.98
N GLN A 390 0.72 12.03 8.83
CA GLN A 390 0.40 10.67 9.23
C GLN A 390 1.02 10.37 10.59
N ASP A 391 0.70 9.20 11.14
CA ASP A 391 1.07 8.84 12.51
C ASP A 391 2.47 8.22 12.67
N HIS A 392 3.06 7.68 11.61
CA HIS A 392 4.31 6.92 11.65
C HIS A 392 5.10 7.08 10.36
N SER A 393 6.43 6.93 10.39
CA SER A 393 7.26 7.10 9.21
C SER A 393 7.17 5.92 8.24
N ASP A 394 7.19 6.19 6.94
CA ASP A 394 7.26 5.18 5.89
C ASP A 394 8.69 4.68 5.61
N PRO A 395 8.86 3.48 5.00
CA PRO A 395 10.10 2.76 4.67
C PRO A 395 11.45 3.33 4.44
N TYR A 396 11.51 4.61 4.12
CA TYR A 396 12.36 5.06 3.04
C TYR A 396 12.83 6.47 3.32
N PHE A 397 13.96 6.80 2.70
CA PHE A 397 14.50 8.13 2.75
C PHE A 397 13.93 8.97 1.61
N HIS A 398 13.63 10.22 1.91
CA HIS A 398 13.44 11.24 0.88
C HIS A 398 14.73 11.40 0.07
N TYR A 399 14.62 11.74 -1.22
CA TYR A 399 15.77 12.01 -2.09
C TYR A 399 16.84 12.93 -1.45
N VAL A 400 16.39 13.97 -0.72
CA VAL A 400 17.29 14.93 -0.05
C VAL A 400 18.18 14.23 0.98
N SER A 401 17.60 13.40 1.85
CA SER A 401 18.34 12.63 2.85
C SER A 401 19.29 11.63 2.19
N ILE A 402 18.86 10.93 1.14
CA ILE A 402 19.72 10.04 0.35
C ILE A 402 20.92 10.82 -0.19
N ASN A 403 20.70 12.01 -0.74
CA ASN A 403 21.76 12.83 -1.33
C ASN A 403 22.75 13.38 -0.28
N GLU A 404 22.27 13.81 0.89
CA GLU A 404 23.14 14.26 1.99
C GLU A 404 24.00 13.11 2.54
N ILE A 405 23.37 11.97 2.85
CA ILE A 405 24.05 10.78 3.34
C ILE A 405 25.10 10.29 2.32
N LYS A 406 24.74 10.26 1.03
CA LYS A 406 25.66 9.93 -0.06
C LYS A 406 26.89 10.84 -0.04
N ASN A 407 26.68 12.15 -0.01
CA ASN A 407 27.78 13.11 -0.06
C ASN A 407 28.70 12.96 1.16
N TYR A 408 28.13 12.70 2.33
CA TYR A 408 28.87 12.45 3.55
C TYR A 408 29.69 11.15 3.47
N VAL A 409 29.03 10.02 3.21
CA VAL A 409 29.62 8.68 3.20
C VAL A 409 30.74 8.58 2.17
N MET A 410 30.52 9.06 0.95
CA MET A 410 31.54 9.05 -0.09
C MET A 410 32.71 10.01 0.24
N GLY A 411 32.55 10.94 1.18
CA GLY A 411 33.60 11.84 1.67
C GLY A 411 34.37 11.28 2.87
N HIS A 412 33.77 10.38 3.64
CA HIS A 412 34.25 9.88 4.94
C HIS A 412 34.10 8.36 5.04
N ASP A 413 34.58 7.63 4.03
CA ASP A 413 34.38 6.18 3.95
C ASP A 413 35.43 5.40 4.74
N CYS A 414 35.01 4.68 5.78
CA CYS A 414 35.80 3.69 6.51
C CYS A 414 35.20 2.28 6.42
N SER A 415 34.19 2.09 5.57
CA SER A 415 33.49 0.83 5.42
C SER A 415 34.33 -0.23 4.72
N THR A 416 33.91 -1.49 4.86
CA THR A 416 34.37 -2.56 3.98
C THR A 416 33.50 -2.60 2.72
N HIS A 417 34.11 -2.61 1.55
CA HIS A 417 33.40 -2.66 0.27
C HIS A 417 33.21 -4.10 -0.21
N THR A 418 31.98 -4.41 -0.61
CA THR A 418 31.64 -5.60 -1.39
C THR A 418 31.17 -5.14 -2.76
N ASN A 419 31.84 -5.61 -3.82
CA ASN A 419 31.39 -5.32 -5.19
C ASN A 419 30.15 -6.15 -5.49
N LEU A 420 29.14 -5.49 -6.04
CA LEU A 420 27.89 -6.08 -6.47
C LEU A 420 27.96 -6.46 -7.95
N SER A 421 27.24 -7.52 -8.32
CA SER A 421 27.02 -7.83 -9.75
C SER A 421 25.85 -7.04 -10.34
N ASN A 422 24.97 -6.55 -9.45
CA ASN A 422 23.84 -5.67 -9.74
C ASN A 422 24.26 -4.33 -10.38
N HIS A 423 23.58 -3.91 -11.44
CA HIS A 423 23.76 -2.66 -12.15
C HIS A 423 22.71 -1.64 -11.73
N ALA A 424 23.12 -0.37 -11.63
CA ALA A 424 22.17 0.68 -11.33
C ALA A 424 21.12 0.85 -12.45
N PRO A 425 19.86 1.13 -12.10
CA PRO A 425 18.84 1.42 -13.10
C PRO A 425 19.20 2.68 -13.89
N THR A 426 18.66 2.79 -15.09
CA THR A 426 18.66 4.02 -15.88
C THR A 426 17.28 4.65 -15.81
N ALA A 427 17.20 5.97 -15.64
CA ALA A 427 15.94 6.66 -15.52
C ALA A 427 16.01 8.10 -16.04
N SER A 428 14.95 8.56 -16.69
CA SER A 428 14.84 9.94 -17.17
C SER A 428 13.39 10.42 -17.20
N PHE A 429 13.22 11.73 -17.04
CA PHE A 429 11.96 12.40 -17.32
C PHE A 429 11.92 12.93 -18.75
N GLY A 430 10.71 13.22 -19.23
CA GLY A 430 10.50 14.02 -20.44
C GLY A 430 11.06 15.46 -20.32
N PRO A 431 10.95 16.27 -21.38
CA PRO A 431 11.43 17.64 -21.37
C PRO A 431 10.69 18.52 -20.34
N GLN A 432 11.35 19.58 -19.85
CA GLN A 432 10.72 20.59 -19.00
C GLN A 432 9.53 21.27 -19.72
N LYS A 433 8.45 21.53 -18.98
CA LYS A 433 7.20 22.11 -19.51
C LYS A 433 6.60 23.11 -18.54
N TYR A 434 5.70 23.94 -19.06
CA TYR A 434 4.75 24.68 -18.25
C TYR A 434 3.42 23.93 -18.16
N ILE A 435 2.86 23.90 -16.96
CA ILE A 435 1.51 23.43 -16.66
C ILE A 435 0.61 24.61 -16.27
N PRO A 436 -0.69 24.56 -16.59
CA PRO A 436 -1.66 25.56 -16.15
C PRO A 436 -1.88 25.50 -14.63
N LYS A 437 -2.27 26.64 -14.03
CA LYS A 437 -2.61 26.69 -12.60
C LYS A 437 -3.80 25.80 -12.26
N GLU A 438 -3.88 25.39 -10.99
CA GLU A 438 -4.99 24.64 -10.40
C GLU A 438 -5.39 23.44 -11.26
N THR A 439 -4.45 22.78 -11.94
CA THR A 439 -4.74 21.69 -12.88
C THR A 439 -3.96 20.44 -12.51
N PRO A 440 -4.61 19.27 -12.44
CA PRO A 440 -3.92 18.00 -12.23
C PRO A 440 -2.80 17.78 -13.22
N PHE A 441 -1.74 17.15 -12.77
CA PHE A 441 -0.64 16.74 -13.63
C PHE A 441 -0.11 15.37 -13.25
N ILE A 442 0.48 14.69 -14.23
CA ILE A 442 1.12 13.39 -14.08
C ILE A 442 2.62 13.55 -14.31
N LEU A 443 3.45 12.92 -13.49
CA LEU A 443 4.87 12.76 -13.78
C LEU A 443 5.14 11.30 -14.13
N GLU A 444 5.89 11.08 -15.21
CA GLU A 444 6.21 9.77 -15.76
C GLU A 444 7.71 9.68 -15.96
N VAL A 445 8.30 8.58 -15.50
CA VAL A 445 9.71 8.25 -15.63
C VAL A 445 9.85 7.13 -16.65
N ASP A 446 10.68 7.35 -17.66
CA ASP A 446 11.18 6.27 -18.50
C ASP A 446 12.37 5.64 -17.78
N ALA A 447 12.23 4.39 -17.36
CA ALA A 447 13.24 3.67 -16.60
C ALA A 447 13.43 2.24 -17.11
N SER A 448 14.67 1.77 -17.05
CA SER A 448 15.02 0.40 -17.38
C SER A 448 16.15 -0.10 -16.49
N ASP A 449 16.13 -1.40 -16.23
CA ASP A 449 17.13 -2.10 -15.47
C ASP A 449 17.82 -3.17 -16.33
N GLN A 450 19.14 -3.29 -16.20
CA GLN A 450 19.91 -4.22 -17.03
C GLN A 450 19.75 -5.68 -16.57
N ASP A 451 19.59 -5.88 -15.27
CA ASP A 451 19.52 -7.20 -14.64
C ASP A 451 18.09 -7.77 -14.65
N GLY A 452 17.11 -6.93 -14.97
CA GLY A 452 15.71 -7.30 -15.09
C GLY A 452 14.99 -7.24 -13.75
N ASP A 453 15.51 -6.47 -12.80
CA ASP A 453 14.92 -6.27 -11.49
C ASP A 453 13.60 -5.51 -11.55
N ILE A 454 12.76 -5.71 -10.53
CA ILE A 454 11.48 -5.03 -10.43
C ILE A 454 11.69 -3.64 -9.83
N LEU A 455 11.53 -2.65 -10.69
CA LEU A 455 11.71 -1.26 -10.31
C LEU A 455 10.54 -0.72 -9.48
N THR A 456 10.88 0.09 -8.48
CA THR A 456 9.91 0.88 -7.73
C THR A 456 10.28 2.35 -7.69
N PHE A 457 9.26 3.21 -7.57
CA PHE A 457 9.35 4.64 -7.83
C PHE A 457 8.73 5.42 -6.68
N THR A 458 9.48 6.42 -6.16
CA THR A 458 8.92 7.55 -5.42
C THR A 458 9.10 8.83 -6.24
N PHE A 459 8.26 9.82 -5.97
CA PHE A 459 8.28 11.14 -6.62
C PHE A 459 8.25 12.21 -5.54
N ASP A 460 9.40 12.82 -5.33
CA ASP A 460 9.76 13.64 -4.18
C ASP A 460 9.84 15.11 -4.63
N GLU A 461 9.00 15.99 -4.08
CA GLU A 461 9.14 17.43 -4.28
C GLU A 461 10.38 17.93 -3.53
N LYS A 462 11.15 18.84 -4.13
CA LYS A 462 12.40 19.37 -3.55
C LYS A 462 12.33 20.88 -3.27
N ASP A 463 11.15 21.47 -3.37
CA ASP A 463 10.97 22.91 -3.17
C ASP A 463 10.94 23.23 -1.67
N VAL A 464 11.90 24.05 -1.22
CA VAL A 464 11.97 24.55 0.17
C VAL A 464 11.30 25.92 0.30
N TYR A 465 10.88 26.29 1.51
CA TYR A 465 10.45 27.66 1.80
C TYR A 465 11.65 28.61 1.73
N GLN A 466 11.57 29.68 0.92
CA GLN A 466 12.67 30.64 0.76
C GLN A 466 12.55 31.87 1.68
N ASP A 467 11.44 32.01 2.42
CA ASP A 467 11.25 33.10 3.38
C ASP A 467 11.13 32.61 4.82
N SER A 468 11.43 33.51 5.75
CA SER A 468 11.22 33.32 7.19
C SER A 468 9.74 33.43 7.59
N GLY A 469 8.82 33.47 6.63
CA GLY A 469 7.37 33.60 6.82
C GLY A 469 6.65 32.25 6.89
N HIS A 470 7.40 31.14 6.90
CA HIS A 470 6.85 29.80 7.08
C HIS A 470 5.88 29.74 8.27
N THR A 471 4.69 29.26 7.99
CA THR A 471 3.70 28.91 9.01
C THR A 471 3.62 27.39 9.08
N ASP A 472 3.46 26.82 10.28
CA ASP A 472 3.17 25.39 10.48
C ASP A 472 1.82 24.93 9.88
N ALA A 473 1.16 25.80 9.12
CA ALA A 473 -0.06 25.50 8.41
C ALA A 473 0.18 24.55 7.23
N ALA A 474 -0.88 23.83 6.87
CA ALA A 474 -0.96 23.05 5.65
C ALA A 474 -0.62 23.90 4.40
N PRO A 475 -0.02 23.29 3.36
CA PRO A 475 0.30 23.99 2.11
C PRO A 475 -0.91 24.72 1.53
N GLN A 476 -0.67 25.88 0.91
CA GLN A 476 -1.72 26.69 0.29
C GLN A 476 -1.45 26.85 -1.21
N SER A 477 -2.50 26.91 -2.02
CA SER A 477 -2.36 27.03 -3.49
C SER A 477 -1.62 28.31 -3.91
N THR A 478 -1.66 29.35 -3.07
CA THR A 478 -0.98 30.63 -3.30
C THR A 478 0.49 30.63 -2.88
N ASN A 479 1.00 29.55 -2.29
CA ASN A 479 2.40 29.47 -1.87
C ASN A 479 3.29 29.54 -3.11
N THR A 480 4.26 30.46 -3.10
CA THR A 480 5.24 30.64 -4.19
C THR A 480 6.51 29.81 -3.96
N THR A 481 6.70 29.27 -2.76
CA THR A 481 7.82 28.41 -2.35
C THR A 481 7.34 27.34 -1.36
N GLY A 482 8.20 26.41 -0.98
CA GLY A 482 7.89 25.31 -0.07
C GLY A 482 7.06 24.18 -0.71
N PRO A 483 6.99 23.01 -0.04
CA PRO A 483 6.37 21.83 -0.60
C PRO A 483 4.84 21.95 -0.64
N LEU A 484 4.26 21.49 -1.74
CA LEU A 484 2.81 21.43 -1.97
C LEU A 484 2.25 20.00 -1.92
N PHE A 485 3.10 18.99 -2.08
CA PHE A 485 2.68 17.59 -2.14
C PHE A 485 3.41 16.75 -1.10
N ARG A 486 2.65 15.99 -0.29
CA ARG A 486 3.21 14.98 0.60
C ARG A 486 3.98 13.90 -0.16
N CYS A 487 4.90 13.23 0.53
CA CYS A 487 5.50 12.01 -0.01
C CYS A 487 4.54 10.83 0.13
N LEU A 488 4.71 9.85 -0.77
CA LEU A 488 3.94 8.62 -0.81
C LEU A 488 4.90 7.43 -0.92
N PRO A 489 4.59 6.29 -0.29
CA PRO A 489 5.40 5.08 -0.41
C PRO A 489 5.70 4.68 -1.86
N ALA A 490 6.84 4.02 -2.06
CA ALA A 490 7.25 3.54 -3.37
C ALA A 490 6.17 2.64 -4.01
N THR A 491 5.98 2.79 -5.32
CA THR A 491 5.06 1.96 -6.12
C THR A 491 5.77 1.34 -7.33
N GLU A 492 5.20 0.30 -7.94
CA GLU A 492 5.69 -0.23 -9.24
C GLU A 492 5.29 0.67 -10.43
N ARG A 493 4.45 1.69 -10.20
CA ARG A 493 4.02 2.59 -11.27
C ARG A 493 5.16 3.57 -11.53
N SER A 494 5.65 3.58 -12.78
CA SER A 494 6.64 4.56 -13.24
C SER A 494 6.06 5.97 -13.39
N TYR A 495 4.89 6.22 -12.80
CA TYR A 495 4.20 7.50 -12.84
C TYR A 495 3.44 7.78 -11.54
N ARG A 496 3.23 9.07 -11.26
CA ARG A 496 2.39 9.57 -10.16
C ARG A 496 1.50 10.71 -10.64
N TYR A 497 0.23 10.65 -10.24
CA TYR A 497 -0.73 11.74 -10.40
C TYR A 497 -0.64 12.71 -9.22
N PHE A 498 -0.83 13.99 -9.50
CA PHE A 498 -0.83 15.08 -8.52
C PHE A 498 -2.11 15.90 -8.66
N PRO A 499 -2.99 15.93 -7.63
CA PRO A 499 -3.00 15.06 -6.45
C PRO A 499 -3.31 13.59 -6.82
N GLN A 500 -3.45 12.70 -5.84
CA GLN A 500 -3.81 11.30 -6.08
C GLN A 500 -5.08 11.15 -6.96
N MET A 501 -5.09 10.15 -7.85
CA MET A 501 -6.19 9.94 -8.81
C MET A 501 -7.56 9.72 -8.13
N ALA A 502 -7.57 9.08 -6.95
CA ALA A 502 -8.78 8.87 -6.17
C ALA A 502 -9.48 10.19 -5.79
N ASP A 503 -8.72 11.27 -5.58
CA ASP A 503 -9.30 12.59 -5.31
C ASP A 503 -9.85 13.19 -6.62
N ILE A 504 -9.06 13.12 -7.70
CA ILE A 504 -9.38 13.75 -9.00
C ILE A 504 -10.68 13.19 -9.61
N ILE A 505 -10.88 11.87 -9.56
CA ILE A 505 -12.06 11.19 -10.11
C ILE A 505 -13.34 11.52 -9.33
N ASN A 506 -13.19 11.92 -8.06
CA ASN A 506 -14.28 12.37 -7.20
C ASN A 506 -14.47 13.89 -7.24
N GLY A 507 -13.77 14.59 -8.14
CA GLY A 507 -13.88 16.04 -8.32
C GLY A 507 -13.14 16.85 -7.28
N ASN A 508 -12.31 16.20 -6.46
CA ASN A 508 -11.47 16.81 -5.45
C ASN A 508 -10.08 17.09 -6.05
N TYR A 509 -9.80 18.36 -6.34
CA TYR A 509 -8.54 18.77 -6.99
C TYR A 509 -7.42 19.11 -5.99
N GLY A 510 -7.47 18.50 -4.81
CA GLY A 510 -6.50 18.65 -3.75
C GLY A 510 -7.07 18.22 -2.40
N ASN A 511 -6.19 18.04 -1.44
CA ASN A 511 -6.53 17.76 -0.04
C ASN A 511 -5.63 18.62 0.87
N THR A 512 -5.64 18.36 2.18
CA THR A 512 -4.84 19.13 3.14
C THR A 512 -3.33 19.08 2.85
N TRP A 513 -2.83 18.00 2.24
CA TRP A 513 -1.40 17.72 2.08
C TRP A 513 -0.93 17.61 0.62
N GLU A 514 -1.85 17.69 -0.34
CA GLU A 514 -1.57 17.77 -1.77
C GLU A 514 -2.38 18.91 -2.39
N VAL A 515 -1.71 19.99 -2.78
CA VAL A 515 -2.38 21.23 -3.22
C VAL A 515 -1.87 21.67 -4.58
N LEU A 516 -2.79 21.84 -5.53
CA LEU A 516 -2.45 22.39 -6.84
C LEU A 516 -2.18 23.91 -6.75
N PRO A 517 -1.11 24.41 -7.39
CA PRO A 517 -0.74 25.82 -7.29
C PRO A 517 -1.64 26.74 -8.11
N SER A 518 -2.00 27.90 -7.56
CA SER A 518 -2.83 28.94 -8.20
C SER A 518 -2.02 30.15 -8.71
N VAL A 519 -0.71 30.16 -8.47
CA VAL A 519 0.22 31.26 -8.77
C VAL A 519 1.39 30.80 -9.65
N ASN A 520 2.10 31.77 -10.25
CA ASN A 520 3.34 31.48 -10.96
C ASN A 520 4.38 30.95 -9.97
N ARG A 521 4.84 29.72 -10.19
CA ARG A 521 5.95 29.13 -9.45
C ARG A 521 6.64 28.08 -10.29
N VAL A 522 7.82 27.68 -9.85
CA VAL A 522 8.52 26.50 -10.36
C VAL A 522 8.27 25.38 -9.36
N LEU A 523 8.02 24.17 -9.88
CA LEU A 523 8.00 22.94 -9.11
C LEU A 523 9.19 22.09 -9.51
N THR A 524 9.90 21.56 -8.52
CA THR A 524 11.07 20.71 -8.72
C THR A 524 10.82 19.35 -8.10
N PHE A 525 10.82 18.30 -8.92
CA PHE A 525 10.63 16.93 -8.48
C PHE A 525 11.87 16.08 -8.77
N ARG A 526 12.11 15.11 -7.89
CA ARG A 526 13.08 14.03 -8.07
C ARG A 526 12.34 12.71 -8.02
N ALA A 527 12.57 11.83 -8.97
CA ALA A 527 12.19 10.44 -8.76
C ALA A 527 13.30 9.72 -8.00
N VAL A 528 12.97 8.75 -7.16
CA VAL A 528 13.93 7.74 -6.69
C VAL A 528 13.49 6.40 -7.27
N VAL A 529 14.24 5.92 -8.24
CA VAL A 529 14.02 4.62 -8.90
C VAL A 529 14.92 3.60 -8.23
N ARG A 530 14.33 2.61 -7.56
CA ARG A 530 15.02 1.54 -6.84
C ARG A 530 14.91 0.25 -7.63
N ASP A 531 16.01 -0.46 -7.77
CA ASP A 531 16.03 -1.82 -8.35
C ASP A 531 15.48 -2.89 -7.40
N ASN A 532 15.54 -2.65 -6.08
CA ASN A 532 15.21 -3.62 -5.04
C ASN A 532 16.06 -4.91 -5.09
N ASN A 533 17.26 -4.84 -5.65
CA ASN A 533 18.09 -6.01 -5.87
C ASN A 533 18.46 -6.72 -4.56
N ASP A 534 18.63 -8.04 -4.65
CA ASP A 534 18.89 -8.90 -3.50
C ASP A 534 20.31 -8.78 -2.93
N GLU A 535 21.30 -8.44 -3.75
CA GLU A 535 22.70 -8.29 -3.34
C GLU A 535 22.98 -6.93 -2.69
N GLY A 536 22.09 -5.96 -2.88
CA GLY A 536 22.21 -4.57 -2.40
C GLY A 536 21.61 -3.61 -3.42
N GLY A 537 20.83 -2.64 -2.94
CA GLY A 537 20.09 -1.74 -3.80
C GLY A 537 20.99 -0.77 -4.57
N GLN A 538 20.63 -0.48 -5.81
CA GLN A 538 21.15 0.65 -6.57
C GLN A 538 19.96 1.52 -7.01
N ILE A 539 20.24 2.82 -7.15
CA ILE A 539 19.19 3.80 -7.43
C ILE A 539 19.54 4.74 -8.59
N ALA A 540 18.50 5.24 -9.25
CA ALA A 540 18.58 6.38 -10.17
C ALA A 540 17.68 7.51 -9.70
N THR A 541 18.13 8.76 -9.89
CA THR A 541 17.46 9.94 -9.33
C THR A 541 17.24 11.09 -10.33
N PRO A 542 16.49 10.87 -11.42
CA PRO A 542 16.26 11.90 -12.43
C PRO A 542 15.50 13.10 -11.85
N GLU A 543 15.73 14.29 -12.41
CA GLU A 543 15.05 15.54 -12.05
C GLU A 543 14.01 15.92 -13.08
N GLN A 544 12.88 16.45 -12.61
CA GLN A 544 11.93 17.18 -13.42
C GLN A 544 11.67 18.57 -12.85
N VAL A 545 11.66 19.57 -13.74
CA VAL A 545 11.30 20.94 -13.40
C VAL A 545 10.08 21.35 -14.22
N LEU A 546 9.05 21.85 -13.54
CA LEU A 546 7.81 22.33 -14.14
C LEU A 546 7.61 23.81 -13.82
N GLY A 547 7.25 24.59 -14.82
CA GLY A 547 6.72 25.94 -14.60
C GLY A 547 5.21 25.90 -14.41
N VAL A 548 4.66 26.66 -13.47
CA VAL A 548 3.23 26.90 -13.36
C VAL A 548 2.93 28.25 -14.00
N ASP A 549 2.05 28.29 -15.00
CA ASP A 549 1.60 29.54 -15.63
C ASP A 549 0.24 29.96 -15.06
N ALA A 550 0.22 31.03 -14.27
CA ALA A 550 -1.00 31.57 -13.67
C ALA A 550 -1.95 32.24 -14.66
N ASN A 551 -1.52 32.49 -15.91
CA ASN A 551 -2.36 33.03 -16.98
C ASN A 551 -3.15 31.95 -17.73
N ALA A 552 -2.83 30.67 -17.52
CA ALA A 552 -3.55 29.53 -18.09
C ALA A 552 -4.16 28.68 -16.97
N GLY A 553 -5.28 28.03 -17.25
CA GLY A 553 -5.99 27.16 -16.31
C GLY A 553 -7.11 27.83 -15.52
N PRO A 554 -7.90 27.04 -14.78
CA PRO A 554 -7.81 25.57 -14.69
C PRO A 554 -8.27 24.89 -15.99
N PHE A 555 -7.49 23.92 -16.48
CA PHE A 555 -7.91 23.04 -17.56
C PHE A 555 -8.85 21.99 -16.97
N ARG A 556 -10.06 21.85 -17.53
CA ARG A 556 -11.09 20.98 -16.97
C ARG A 556 -11.95 20.31 -18.04
N MET A 557 -12.25 19.04 -17.86
CA MET A 557 -13.31 18.36 -18.59
C MET A 557 -14.67 18.96 -18.24
N THR A 558 -15.53 19.12 -19.24
CA THR A 558 -16.87 19.69 -19.08
C THR A 558 -17.99 18.73 -19.51
N SER A 559 -17.65 17.61 -20.15
CA SER A 559 -18.56 16.51 -20.48
C SER A 559 -18.40 15.31 -19.53
N GLN A 560 -19.36 14.38 -19.55
CA GLN A 560 -19.38 13.17 -18.70
C GLN A 560 -19.23 13.50 -17.21
N THR A 561 -19.96 14.52 -16.73
CA THR A 561 -19.98 14.93 -15.33
C THR A 561 -20.90 14.08 -14.45
N SER A 562 -21.73 13.23 -15.08
CA SER A 562 -22.63 12.27 -14.44
C SER A 562 -22.48 10.92 -15.12
N ASN A 563 -22.94 9.85 -14.46
CA ASN A 563 -22.86 8.50 -15.02
C ASN A 563 -23.60 8.40 -16.37
N GLU A 564 -22.98 7.71 -17.33
CA GLU A 564 -23.50 7.50 -18.68
C GLU A 564 -23.42 6.02 -19.08
N THR A 565 -24.24 5.63 -20.06
CA THR A 565 -24.18 4.29 -20.67
C THR A 565 -23.93 4.41 -22.17
N TRP A 566 -22.82 3.84 -22.63
CA TRP A 566 -22.37 3.86 -24.01
C TRP A 566 -22.39 2.45 -24.59
N GLN A 567 -22.46 2.37 -25.92
CA GLN A 567 -22.44 1.08 -26.62
C GLN A 567 -21.07 0.87 -27.28
N PRO A 568 -20.55 -0.36 -27.36
CA PRO A 568 -19.27 -0.59 -28.01
C PRO A 568 -19.32 -0.14 -29.49
N GLY A 569 -18.30 0.57 -29.96
CA GLY A 569 -18.30 1.14 -31.32
C GLY A 569 -19.11 2.42 -31.50
N SER A 570 -19.79 2.95 -30.47
CA SER A 570 -20.47 4.23 -30.57
C SER A 570 -19.49 5.41 -30.55
N THR A 571 -19.98 6.55 -31.04
CA THR A 571 -19.25 7.80 -31.14
C THR A 571 -19.79 8.80 -30.13
N HIS A 572 -18.89 9.46 -29.39
CA HIS A 572 -19.24 10.43 -28.34
C HIS A 572 -18.38 11.69 -28.46
N THR A 573 -18.97 12.84 -28.13
CA THR A 573 -18.27 14.12 -28.08
C THR A 573 -17.75 14.36 -26.67
N ILE A 574 -16.45 14.57 -26.56
CA ILE A 574 -15.74 14.92 -25.32
C ILE A 574 -15.47 16.42 -25.37
N THR A 575 -15.81 17.15 -24.31
CA THR A 575 -15.58 18.60 -24.22
C THR A 575 -14.78 18.98 -22.98
N TRP A 576 -13.99 20.03 -23.10
CA TRP A 576 -13.15 20.58 -22.03
C TRP A 576 -12.99 22.09 -22.16
N ASN A 577 -12.61 22.74 -21.07
CA ASN A 577 -12.19 24.13 -21.07
C ASN A 577 -10.71 24.22 -21.43
N VAL A 578 -10.41 24.75 -22.61
CA VAL A 578 -9.03 24.99 -23.09
C VAL A 578 -8.25 25.88 -22.12
N ALA A 579 -8.92 26.85 -21.48
CA ALA A 579 -8.36 27.71 -20.44
C ALA A 579 -6.99 28.35 -20.77
N GLY A 580 -6.75 28.68 -22.04
CA GLY A 580 -5.50 29.30 -22.52
C GLY A 580 -4.28 28.36 -22.52
N THR A 581 -4.47 27.05 -22.36
CA THR A 581 -3.39 26.05 -22.39
C THR A 581 -2.81 25.81 -23.78
N ASP A 582 -3.54 26.17 -24.83
CA ASP A 582 -3.17 26.05 -26.24
C ASP A 582 -2.11 27.06 -26.71
N ALA A 583 -1.87 28.10 -25.90
CA ALA A 583 -0.95 29.19 -26.20
C ALA A 583 -0.12 29.58 -24.96
N GLY A 584 0.54 30.75 -25.00
CA GLY A 584 1.30 31.27 -23.86
C GLY A 584 2.54 30.43 -23.53
N ASN A 585 2.85 30.25 -22.24
CA ASN A 585 3.98 29.41 -21.84
C ASN A 585 3.61 27.92 -21.83
N VAL A 586 2.36 27.57 -21.54
CA VAL A 586 1.86 26.18 -21.58
C VAL A 586 1.94 25.61 -23.01
N ASN A 587 1.56 26.42 -24.02
CA ASN A 587 1.78 26.20 -25.44
C ASN A 587 1.53 24.74 -25.90
N THR A 588 0.35 24.21 -25.55
CA THR A 588 -0.06 22.84 -25.85
C THR A 588 -1.26 22.86 -26.80
N PRO A 589 -1.02 23.08 -28.12
CA PRO A 589 -2.08 23.29 -29.10
C PRO A 589 -2.86 22.02 -29.44
N THR A 590 -2.44 20.87 -28.93
CA THR A 590 -3.11 19.58 -29.14
C THR A 590 -3.23 18.77 -27.85
N VAL A 591 -4.21 17.87 -27.80
CA VAL A 591 -4.48 16.96 -26.68
C VAL A 591 -4.56 15.51 -27.15
N ASP A 592 -4.47 14.60 -26.20
CA ASP A 592 -4.75 13.17 -26.33
C ASP A 592 -5.95 12.82 -25.45
N ILE A 593 -6.78 11.88 -25.92
CA ILE A 593 -7.98 11.40 -25.21
C ILE A 593 -7.81 9.92 -24.92
N TRP A 594 -7.85 9.58 -23.64
CA TRP A 594 -7.66 8.23 -23.14
C TRP A 594 -8.93 7.71 -22.47
N LEU A 595 -9.08 6.38 -22.49
CA LEU A 595 -10.15 5.65 -21.85
C LEU A 595 -9.56 4.64 -20.86
N SER A 596 -10.08 4.70 -19.63
CA SER A 596 -9.94 3.69 -18.61
C SER A 596 -11.11 2.70 -18.69
N THR A 597 -10.85 1.44 -18.33
CA THR A 597 -11.87 0.40 -18.17
C THR A 597 -11.98 -0.12 -16.74
N ASP A 598 -11.23 0.44 -15.81
CA ASP A 598 -11.01 -0.04 -14.45
C ASP A 598 -11.26 1.07 -13.41
N GLY A 599 -12.24 1.95 -13.66
CA GLY A 599 -12.60 3.00 -12.71
C GLY A 599 -11.67 4.20 -12.70
N GLY A 600 -10.61 4.19 -13.51
CA GLY A 600 -9.57 5.22 -13.57
C GLY A 600 -8.26 4.82 -12.88
N ASP A 601 -8.09 3.54 -12.55
CA ASP A 601 -6.84 2.99 -12.02
C ASP A 601 -5.70 3.05 -13.07
N SER A 602 -6.02 2.75 -14.33
CA SER A 602 -5.15 2.94 -15.49
C SER A 602 -5.90 3.58 -16.66
N PHE A 603 -5.14 4.22 -17.56
CA PHE A 603 -5.67 4.85 -18.79
C PHE A 603 -4.93 4.27 -20.00
N ASP A 604 -5.24 3.02 -20.34
CA ASP A 604 -4.45 2.23 -21.31
C ASP A 604 -4.97 2.31 -22.76
N ILE A 605 -6.18 2.85 -22.98
CA ILE A 605 -6.81 2.89 -24.30
C ILE A 605 -6.78 4.31 -24.87
N LEU A 606 -5.92 4.54 -25.87
CA LEU A 606 -5.88 5.79 -26.62
C LEU A 606 -7.03 5.86 -27.64
N LEU A 607 -7.96 6.80 -27.44
CA LEU A 607 -9.11 7.00 -28.33
C LEU A 607 -8.82 8.00 -29.46
N ALA A 608 -8.09 9.07 -29.14
CA ALA A 608 -7.67 10.08 -30.09
C ALA A 608 -6.34 10.69 -29.64
N SER A 609 -5.48 11.07 -30.57
CA SER A 609 -4.18 11.65 -30.25
C SER A 609 -3.84 12.81 -31.16
N ASN A 610 -3.13 13.78 -30.60
CA ASN A 610 -2.69 14.99 -31.28
C ASN A 610 -3.84 15.74 -31.97
N VAL A 611 -5.02 15.75 -31.35
CA VAL A 611 -6.21 16.49 -31.81
C VAL A 611 -6.13 17.94 -31.35
N PRO A 612 -6.74 18.90 -32.07
CA PRO A 612 -6.70 20.32 -31.65
C PRO A 612 -7.18 20.53 -30.21
N ASN A 613 -6.45 21.35 -29.45
CA ASN A 613 -6.87 21.81 -28.14
C ASN A 613 -7.85 22.99 -28.27
N ASP A 614 -9.02 22.74 -28.88
CA ASP A 614 -10.05 23.76 -29.18
C ASP A 614 -11.34 23.60 -28.35
N GLY A 615 -11.34 22.64 -27.42
CA GLY A 615 -12.38 22.44 -26.41
C GLY A 615 -13.39 21.33 -26.73
N SER A 616 -13.25 20.65 -27.88
CA SER A 616 -14.13 19.53 -28.22
C SER A 616 -13.49 18.56 -29.21
N GLU A 617 -13.66 17.27 -29.00
CA GLU A 617 -13.29 16.22 -29.95
C GLU A 617 -14.34 15.11 -29.97
N THR A 618 -14.50 14.44 -31.11
CA THR A 618 -15.44 13.33 -31.26
C THR A 618 -14.67 12.01 -31.36
N VAL A 619 -14.83 11.15 -30.35
CA VAL A 619 -14.13 9.87 -30.25
C VAL A 619 -15.04 8.70 -30.53
N THR A 620 -14.48 7.60 -31.04
CA THR A 620 -15.21 6.35 -31.28
C THR A 620 -14.64 5.25 -30.39
N LEU A 621 -15.50 4.55 -29.66
CA LEU A 621 -15.09 3.48 -28.78
C LEU A 621 -14.62 2.25 -29.57
N PRO A 622 -13.62 1.48 -29.08
CA PRO A 622 -13.28 0.19 -29.66
C PRO A 622 -14.49 -0.76 -29.67
N SER A 623 -14.64 -1.51 -30.76
CA SER A 623 -15.69 -2.54 -30.84
C SER A 623 -15.43 -3.65 -29.82
N GLY A 624 -16.48 -4.11 -29.14
CA GLY A 624 -16.39 -5.22 -28.19
C GLY A 624 -15.85 -4.87 -26.81
N LEU A 625 -15.60 -3.58 -26.53
CA LEU A 625 -15.25 -3.12 -25.19
C LEU A 625 -16.42 -3.35 -24.23
N GLN A 626 -16.14 -3.86 -23.04
CA GLN A 626 -17.12 -3.98 -21.97
C GLN A 626 -16.49 -3.50 -20.66
N THR A 627 -17.02 -2.44 -20.07
CA THR A 627 -16.66 -2.02 -18.71
C THR A 627 -17.84 -1.35 -18.00
N PRO A 628 -18.07 -1.63 -16.72
CA PRO A 628 -19.06 -0.91 -15.93
C PRO A 628 -18.57 0.44 -15.38
N THR A 629 -17.27 0.68 -15.38
CA THR A 629 -16.59 1.74 -14.62
C THR A 629 -15.66 2.58 -15.50
N GLY A 630 -15.98 2.73 -16.79
CA GLY A 630 -15.12 3.47 -17.71
C GLY A 630 -14.93 4.94 -17.31
N ARG A 631 -13.73 5.48 -17.55
CA ARG A 631 -13.43 6.92 -17.36
C ARG A 631 -12.71 7.48 -18.59
N ILE A 632 -12.98 8.73 -18.93
CA ILE A 632 -12.25 9.45 -19.98
C ILE A 632 -11.25 10.40 -19.33
N MET A 633 -10.05 10.50 -19.91
CA MET A 633 -9.06 11.51 -19.59
C MET A 633 -8.77 12.34 -20.84
N VAL A 634 -8.71 13.66 -20.68
CA VAL A 634 -8.14 14.57 -21.67
C VAL A 634 -6.81 15.05 -21.14
N ARG A 635 -5.73 14.76 -21.86
CA ARG A 635 -4.35 15.08 -21.48
C ARG A 635 -3.69 15.98 -22.52
N GLY A 636 -2.91 16.97 -22.09
CA GLY A 636 -2.12 17.79 -23.00
C GLY A 636 -1.10 16.93 -23.78
N HIS A 637 -1.13 17.00 -25.12
CA HIS A 637 -0.22 16.20 -25.94
C HIS A 637 1.23 16.65 -25.72
N ASN A 638 2.13 15.72 -25.37
CA ASN A 638 3.51 16.00 -24.96
C ASN A 638 3.60 17.05 -23.82
N ASN A 639 2.64 17.05 -22.91
CA ASN A 639 2.63 17.82 -21.66
C ASN A 639 2.10 16.95 -20.50
N TYR A 640 2.22 17.47 -19.27
CA TYR A 640 1.95 16.74 -18.04
C TYR A 640 0.55 16.99 -17.48
N PHE A 641 -0.14 18.05 -17.90
CA PHE A 641 -1.46 18.37 -17.38
C PHE A 641 -2.56 17.51 -17.99
N PHE A 642 -3.60 17.23 -17.20
CA PHE A 642 -4.77 16.48 -17.64
C PHE A 642 -6.01 16.85 -16.80
N ASP A 643 -7.16 16.35 -17.23
CA ASP A 643 -8.33 16.19 -16.37
C ASP A 643 -9.13 14.94 -16.76
N VAL A 644 -10.01 14.46 -15.86
CA VAL A 644 -10.80 13.23 -16.04
C VAL A 644 -12.30 13.45 -15.88
N SER A 645 -13.09 12.58 -16.49
CA SER A 645 -14.54 12.54 -16.34
C SER A 645 -14.94 12.19 -14.90
N GLN A 646 -15.92 12.92 -14.36
CA GLN A 646 -16.44 12.71 -13.00
C GLN A 646 -17.51 11.58 -12.97
N GLY A 647 -18.25 11.42 -14.06
CA GLY A 647 -19.24 10.36 -14.23
C GLY A 647 -18.65 9.04 -14.70
N ASN A 648 -19.18 7.91 -14.21
CA ASN A 648 -18.81 6.58 -14.67
C ASN A 648 -19.40 6.35 -16.05
N ILE A 649 -18.64 5.72 -16.94
CA ILE A 649 -19.08 5.39 -18.29
C ILE A 649 -19.21 3.88 -18.37
N MET A 650 -20.44 3.42 -18.29
CA MET A 650 -20.78 2.02 -18.51
C MET A 650 -20.79 1.73 -20.00
N ILE A 651 -19.85 0.92 -20.49
CA ILE A 651 -19.72 0.57 -21.91
C ILE A 651 -20.19 -0.86 -22.11
N GLY A 652 -21.32 -1.04 -22.79
CA GLY A 652 -21.91 -2.36 -23.05
C GLY A 652 -23.33 -2.51 -22.52
N ASN A 653 -23.85 -3.74 -22.61
CA ASN A 653 -25.18 -4.07 -22.11
C ASN A 653 -25.05 -4.74 -20.75
N TYR A 654 -25.48 -4.02 -19.72
CA TYR A 654 -25.58 -4.52 -18.36
C TYR A 654 -27.02 -4.40 -17.88
N THR A 655 -27.46 -5.37 -17.10
CA THR A 655 -28.66 -5.26 -16.28
C THR A 655 -28.24 -5.14 -14.84
N VAL A 656 -28.78 -4.14 -14.13
CA VAL A 656 -28.64 -4.02 -12.69
C VAL A 656 -29.57 -5.05 -12.06
N GLU A 657 -28.99 -6.01 -11.35
CA GLU A 657 -29.73 -6.92 -10.48
C GLU A 657 -29.48 -6.50 -9.04
N CYS A 658 -30.55 -6.30 -8.27
CA CYS A 658 -30.45 -6.00 -6.84
C CYS A 658 -30.89 -7.22 -6.04
N LEU A 659 -30.07 -7.61 -5.08
CA LEU A 659 -30.33 -8.68 -4.14
C LEU A 659 -30.85 -8.05 -2.85
N GLY A 660 -31.77 -8.71 -2.14
CA GLY A 660 -32.35 -8.20 -0.90
C GLY A 660 -31.98 -9.11 0.27
N TYR A 661 -31.43 -8.53 1.33
CA TYR A 661 -31.05 -9.22 2.54
C TYR A 661 -31.63 -8.50 3.74
N ASP A 662 -32.29 -9.23 4.63
CA ASP A 662 -33.00 -8.65 5.76
C ASP A 662 -32.47 -9.19 7.08
N ASN A 663 -32.35 -8.32 8.08
CA ASN A 663 -32.25 -8.72 9.47
C ASN A 663 -33.42 -8.12 10.26
N THR A 664 -34.35 -8.99 10.64
CA THR A 664 -35.54 -8.64 11.43
C THR A 664 -35.38 -8.95 12.92
N THR A 665 -34.15 -9.19 13.38
CA THR A 665 -33.87 -9.43 14.80
C THR A 665 -33.85 -8.09 15.52
N ALA A 666 -34.83 -7.89 16.40
CA ALA A 666 -34.91 -6.67 17.18
C ALA A 666 -33.77 -6.61 18.22
N VAL A 667 -33.13 -5.45 18.35
CA VAL A 667 -32.05 -5.21 19.32
C VAL A 667 -32.32 -3.90 20.06
N ASP A 668 -32.30 -3.96 21.39
CA ASP A 668 -32.53 -2.79 22.25
C ASP A 668 -31.32 -1.85 22.20
N ILE A 669 -31.57 -0.58 21.89
CA ILE A 669 -30.57 0.48 21.85
C ILE A 669 -30.44 1.06 23.26
N PRO A 670 -29.25 0.95 23.91
CA PRO A 670 -29.04 1.47 25.26
C PRO A 670 -28.90 3.00 25.29
N ASP A 671 -29.57 3.62 26.26
CA ASP A 671 -29.55 5.07 26.54
C ASP A 671 -28.13 5.59 26.83
N ASN A 672 -27.79 6.76 26.27
CA ASN A 672 -26.52 7.48 26.46
C ASN A 672 -25.27 6.59 26.44
N ASN A 673 -25.18 5.70 25.47
CA ASN A 673 -24.05 4.80 25.28
C ASN A 673 -23.46 4.98 23.87
N ALA A 674 -22.35 5.70 23.80
CA ALA A 674 -21.63 5.96 22.56
C ALA A 674 -21.10 4.69 21.87
N THR A 675 -20.99 3.55 22.58
CA THR A 675 -20.65 2.25 21.98
C THR A 675 -21.82 1.66 21.21
N GLY A 676 -23.05 1.95 21.64
CA GLY A 676 -24.27 1.51 20.97
C GLY A 676 -24.45 -0.01 20.89
N ILE A 677 -25.13 -0.43 19.83
CA ILE A 677 -25.36 -1.82 19.42
C ILE A 677 -24.81 -2.06 18.03
N THR A 678 -24.59 -3.33 17.71
CA THR A 678 -24.30 -3.80 16.36
C THR A 678 -25.31 -4.86 15.93
N SER A 679 -25.66 -4.86 14.65
CA SER A 679 -26.48 -5.88 14.01
C SER A 679 -25.85 -6.23 12.67
N THR A 680 -25.79 -7.52 12.32
CA THR A 680 -25.02 -8.01 11.17
C THR A 680 -25.92 -8.71 10.16
N ILE A 681 -25.63 -8.54 8.87
CA ILE A 681 -26.16 -9.33 7.75
C ILE A 681 -24.95 -9.94 7.03
N HIS A 682 -24.95 -11.26 6.87
CA HIS A 682 -23.93 -11.99 6.11
C HIS A 682 -24.37 -12.22 4.66
N LEU A 683 -23.51 -11.88 3.70
CA LEU A 683 -23.74 -12.08 2.27
C LEU A 683 -22.78 -13.16 1.74
N ASP A 684 -23.33 -14.23 1.15
CA ASP A 684 -22.55 -15.33 0.55
C ASP A 684 -22.12 -15.01 -0.91
N GLU A 685 -22.93 -14.23 -1.63
CA GLU A 685 -22.63 -13.85 -3.01
C GLU A 685 -21.47 -12.85 -3.09
N ASN A 686 -20.55 -13.09 -4.02
CA ASN A 686 -19.38 -12.24 -4.25
C ASN A 686 -19.46 -11.60 -5.64
N TYR A 687 -20.25 -10.53 -5.74
CA TYR A 687 -20.21 -9.62 -6.89
C TYR A 687 -19.78 -8.23 -6.43
N GLU A 688 -19.25 -7.44 -7.37
CA GLU A 688 -18.93 -6.04 -7.13
C GLU A 688 -20.20 -5.20 -7.04
N ILE A 689 -20.27 -4.35 -6.02
CA ILE A 689 -21.39 -3.46 -5.77
C ILE A 689 -21.41 -2.37 -6.83
N SER A 690 -22.50 -2.26 -7.57
CA SER A 690 -22.76 -1.16 -8.50
C SER A 690 -23.64 -0.07 -7.89
N LYS A 691 -24.43 -0.41 -6.87
CA LYS A 691 -25.30 0.50 -6.12
C LYS A 691 -25.71 -0.17 -4.80
N LEU A 692 -25.92 0.61 -3.75
CA LEU A 692 -26.44 0.11 -2.48
C LEU A 692 -27.64 0.95 -2.04
N THR A 693 -28.65 0.30 -1.47
CA THR A 693 -29.72 0.96 -0.71
C THR A 693 -29.95 0.21 0.60
N VAL A 694 -30.34 0.93 1.64
CA VAL A 694 -30.42 0.40 3.02
C VAL A 694 -31.75 0.78 3.64
N ASP A 695 -32.57 -0.20 4.04
CA ASP A 695 -33.78 0.08 4.80
C ASP A 695 -33.48 0.04 6.30
N VAL A 696 -33.97 1.02 7.05
CA VAL A 696 -33.78 1.09 8.50
C VAL A 696 -35.12 1.36 9.19
N ASN A 697 -35.44 0.52 10.17
CA ASN A 697 -36.63 0.63 11.02
C ASN A 697 -36.24 0.61 12.50
N ILE A 698 -36.33 1.76 13.16
CA ILE A 698 -35.99 1.99 14.57
C ILE A 698 -37.17 2.64 15.30
N THR A 699 -37.52 2.13 16.46
CA THR A 699 -38.41 2.79 17.42
C THR A 699 -37.56 3.61 18.39
N HIS A 700 -37.77 4.93 18.46
CA HIS A 700 -37.06 5.83 19.39
C HIS A 700 -37.85 7.13 19.59
N THR A 701 -37.96 7.65 20.81
CA THR A 701 -38.73 8.86 21.12
C THR A 701 -38.06 10.16 20.67
N TYR A 702 -36.74 10.18 20.51
CA TYR A 702 -35.99 11.31 19.94
C TYR A 702 -34.85 10.85 19.03
N ILE A 703 -35.06 10.87 17.72
CA ILE A 703 -34.06 10.32 16.79
C ILE A 703 -32.80 11.19 16.69
N GLN A 704 -32.83 12.44 17.16
CA GLN A 704 -31.65 13.30 17.25
C GLN A 704 -30.53 12.74 18.14
N ASP A 705 -30.83 11.78 18.99
CA ASP A 705 -29.83 11.21 19.88
C ASP A 705 -29.00 10.11 19.19
N LEU A 706 -29.49 9.65 18.02
CA LEU A 706 -28.94 8.50 17.31
C LEU A 706 -27.81 8.84 16.34
N VAL A 707 -26.81 7.97 16.31
CA VAL A 707 -25.86 7.81 15.20
C VAL A 707 -26.02 6.42 14.63
N ILE A 708 -26.19 6.35 13.30
CA ILE A 708 -26.38 5.10 12.55
C ILE A 708 -25.30 5.03 11.49
N THR A 709 -24.45 4.03 11.60
CA THR A 709 -23.29 3.82 10.71
C THR A 709 -23.36 2.43 10.10
N LEU A 710 -23.20 2.35 8.79
CA LEU A 710 -23.05 1.08 8.07
C LEU A 710 -21.57 0.81 7.80
N THR A 711 -21.13 -0.41 8.06
CA THR A 711 -19.76 -0.88 7.80
C THR A 711 -19.78 -2.07 6.85
N SER A 712 -18.97 -2.00 5.78
CA SER A 712 -18.79 -3.09 4.82
C SER A 712 -17.78 -4.14 5.30
N PRO A 713 -17.76 -5.35 4.72
CA PRO A 713 -16.74 -6.37 4.98
C PRO A 713 -15.30 -5.90 4.70
N SER A 714 -15.13 -4.92 3.80
CA SER A 714 -13.84 -4.32 3.45
C SER A 714 -13.37 -3.28 4.48
N GLY A 715 -14.21 -2.93 5.46
CA GLY A 715 -13.92 -1.95 6.50
C GLY A 715 -14.36 -0.51 6.19
N THR A 716 -14.98 -0.26 5.03
CA THR A 716 -15.52 1.06 4.68
C THR A 716 -16.72 1.39 5.56
N THR A 717 -16.82 2.64 6.02
CA THR A 717 -17.89 3.09 6.94
C THR A 717 -18.61 4.31 6.40
N VAL A 718 -19.95 4.27 6.41
CA VAL A 718 -20.80 5.40 5.98
C VAL A 718 -21.84 5.69 7.07
N ASP A 719 -21.91 6.95 7.51
CA ASP A 719 -22.96 7.42 8.40
C ASP A 719 -24.27 7.59 7.61
N LEU A 720 -25.28 6.78 7.93
CA LEU A 720 -26.61 6.90 7.34
C LEU A 720 -27.38 8.06 7.98
N PHE A 721 -27.25 8.20 9.30
CA PHE A 721 -27.94 9.21 10.08
C PHE A 721 -27.06 9.65 11.24
N ARG A 722 -26.95 10.96 11.48
CA ARG A 722 -26.11 11.51 12.55
C ARG A 722 -26.78 12.68 13.24
N ARG A 723 -27.43 12.41 14.37
CA ARG A 723 -27.97 13.39 15.31
C ARG A 723 -28.78 14.54 14.68
N ASN A 724 -29.60 14.17 13.69
CA ASN A 724 -30.45 15.09 12.93
C ASN A 724 -31.91 15.02 13.40
N CYS A 725 -32.77 15.84 12.80
CA CYS A 725 -34.22 15.75 12.96
C CYS A 725 -34.82 16.05 14.34
N GLN A 726 -34.10 16.79 15.18
CA GLN A 726 -34.64 17.45 16.36
C GLN A 726 -35.54 16.53 17.21
N SER A 727 -36.78 16.95 17.46
CA SER A 727 -37.73 16.25 18.32
C SER A 727 -38.63 15.27 17.56
N GLN A 728 -38.12 14.61 16.52
CA GLN A 728 -38.89 13.62 15.76
C GLN A 728 -38.73 12.22 16.33
N ASP A 729 -39.77 11.41 16.19
CA ASP A 729 -39.83 10.06 16.74
C ASP A 729 -39.69 9.04 15.60
N ASN A 730 -38.91 7.98 15.88
CA ASN A 730 -38.72 6.78 15.07
C ASN A 730 -38.10 7.02 13.68
N ILE A 731 -37.52 5.95 13.14
CA ILE A 731 -36.99 5.90 11.78
C ILE A 731 -37.65 4.71 11.09
N ASN A 732 -38.21 4.92 9.90
CA ASN A 732 -38.72 3.88 9.01
C ASN A 732 -38.62 4.39 7.57
N VAL A 733 -37.43 4.30 6.99
CA VAL A 733 -37.07 4.84 5.67
C VAL A 733 -36.04 3.97 4.96
N THR A 734 -35.91 4.20 3.65
CA THR A 734 -34.82 3.70 2.81
C THR A 734 -33.77 4.80 2.64
N PHE A 735 -32.50 4.47 2.85
CA PHE A 735 -31.36 5.31 2.48
C PHE A 735 -30.84 4.94 1.09
N SER A 736 -30.67 5.95 0.24
CA SER A 736 -30.14 5.84 -1.13
C SER A 736 -29.55 7.18 -1.55
N ASP A 737 -28.44 7.19 -2.28
CA ASP A 737 -27.86 8.44 -2.81
C ASP A 737 -28.78 9.15 -3.81
N ASP A 738 -29.58 8.37 -4.56
CA ASP A 738 -30.65 8.88 -5.44
C ASP A 738 -31.93 9.28 -4.69
N GLY A 739 -31.92 9.23 -3.35
CA GLY A 739 -33.06 9.62 -2.52
C GLY A 739 -33.32 11.13 -2.52
N ASN A 740 -34.43 11.53 -1.91
CA ASN A 740 -34.66 12.95 -1.64
C ASN A 740 -33.70 13.45 -0.55
N ALA A 741 -33.41 14.75 -0.54
CA ALA A 741 -32.74 15.35 0.61
C ALA A 741 -33.52 15.03 1.90
N MET A 742 -32.81 14.73 2.99
CA MET A 742 -33.40 14.27 4.24
C MET A 742 -34.48 15.24 4.75
N ASP A 743 -35.73 14.77 4.83
CA ASP A 743 -36.86 15.50 5.41
C ASP A 743 -37.26 14.86 6.73
N CYS A 744 -37.00 15.59 7.80
CA CYS A 744 -37.25 15.14 9.16
C CYS A 744 -38.73 14.83 9.46
N ASN A 745 -39.67 15.42 8.73
CA ASN A 745 -41.10 15.11 8.91
C ASN A 745 -41.50 13.77 8.29
N GLY A 746 -40.67 13.22 7.39
CA GLY A 746 -40.91 11.97 6.68
C GLY A 746 -40.19 10.76 7.26
N MET A 747 -39.34 10.94 8.28
CA MET A 747 -38.47 9.89 8.82
C MET A 747 -39.20 8.65 9.37
N ASN A 748 -40.49 8.72 9.67
CA ASN A 748 -41.29 7.57 10.12
C ASN A 748 -42.48 7.25 9.19
N SER A 749 -42.54 7.88 8.01
CA SER A 749 -43.68 7.77 7.08
C SER A 749 -43.37 6.88 5.86
N GLY A 750 -42.21 6.23 5.85
CA GLY A 750 -41.64 5.63 4.64
C GLY A 750 -41.05 6.67 3.69
N GLY A 751 -40.36 6.21 2.65
CA GLY A 751 -39.72 7.06 1.65
C GLY A 751 -38.23 6.78 1.52
N THR A 752 -37.63 7.38 0.49
CA THR A 752 -36.20 7.20 0.18
C THR A 752 -35.48 8.53 0.35
N TYR A 753 -34.48 8.54 1.23
CA TYR A 753 -33.71 9.74 1.60
C TYR A 753 -32.21 9.55 1.41
N GLN A 754 -31.50 10.64 1.17
CA GLN A 754 -30.04 10.64 1.13
C GLN A 754 -29.48 10.43 2.54
N PRO A 755 -28.42 9.60 2.69
CA PRO A 755 -27.71 9.47 3.96
C PRO A 755 -26.88 10.71 4.28
N VAL A 756 -26.26 10.75 5.47
CA VAL A 756 -25.31 11.80 5.84
C VAL A 756 -23.99 11.67 5.06
N GLY A 757 -23.48 10.44 4.92
CA GLY A 757 -22.42 10.09 3.98
C GLY A 757 -22.97 9.62 2.63
N HIS A 758 -22.10 9.05 1.79
CA HIS A 758 -22.44 8.59 0.44
C HIS A 758 -22.39 7.06 0.35
N LEU A 759 -23.49 6.40 -0.02
CA LEU A 759 -23.49 4.95 -0.23
C LEU A 759 -22.66 4.54 -1.44
N SER A 760 -22.38 5.46 -2.36
CA SER A 760 -21.49 5.28 -3.49
C SER A 760 -20.06 4.97 -3.07
N ASP A 761 -19.66 5.26 -1.83
CA ASP A 761 -18.36 4.91 -1.26
C ASP A 761 -18.13 3.39 -1.23
N PHE A 762 -19.21 2.58 -1.24
CA PHE A 762 -19.14 1.12 -1.34
C PHE A 762 -19.07 0.59 -2.79
N THR A 763 -19.17 1.46 -3.80
CA THR A 763 -19.20 1.04 -5.21
C THR A 763 -17.85 0.45 -5.62
N GLY A 764 -17.86 -0.72 -6.24
CA GLY A 764 -16.65 -1.47 -6.62
C GLY A 764 -16.14 -2.42 -5.53
N GLU A 765 -16.66 -2.35 -4.30
CA GLU A 765 -16.35 -3.35 -3.28
C GLU A 765 -17.05 -4.68 -3.56
N SER A 766 -16.46 -5.78 -3.07
CA SER A 766 -17.13 -7.08 -2.99
C SER A 766 -18.28 -6.99 -1.98
N MET A 767 -19.48 -7.43 -2.37
CA MET A 767 -20.59 -7.51 -1.41
C MET A 767 -20.44 -8.64 -0.37
N ALA A 768 -19.58 -9.64 -0.63
CA ALA A 768 -19.46 -10.83 0.21
C ALA A 768 -18.88 -10.53 1.60
N GLY A 769 -19.46 -11.14 2.63
CA GLY A 769 -19.01 -11.05 4.01
C GLY A 769 -20.03 -10.39 4.95
N ASP A 770 -19.55 -9.99 6.12
CA ASP A 770 -20.37 -9.44 7.19
C ASP A 770 -20.53 -7.91 7.05
N TRP A 771 -21.76 -7.49 6.75
CA TRP A 771 -22.16 -6.09 6.82
C TRP A 771 -22.71 -5.78 8.20
N THR A 772 -22.20 -4.72 8.83
CA THR A 772 -22.57 -4.38 10.21
C THR A 772 -23.22 -3.02 10.28
N LEU A 773 -24.46 -2.96 10.79
CA LEU A 773 -25.13 -1.72 11.15
C LEU A 773 -24.88 -1.43 12.63
N SER A 774 -24.24 -0.30 12.92
CA SER A 774 -24.01 0.20 14.27
C SER A 774 -25.01 1.30 14.59
N VAL A 775 -25.66 1.23 15.75
CA VAL A 775 -26.61 2.25 16.21
C VAL A 775 -26.28 2.64 17.65
N SER A 776 -25.98 3.90 17.90
CA SER A 776 -25.72 4.42 19.25
C SER A 776 -26.64 5.58 19.62
N ASP A 777 -27.09 5.58 20.87
CA ASP A 777 -27.73 6.73 21.51
C ASP A 777 -26.67 7.53 22.29
N ASN A 778 -26.61 8.83 22.04
CA ASN A 778 -25.59 9.74 22.56
C ASN A 778 -26.16 10.85 23.44
N TYR A 779 -27.39 10.70 23.92
CA TYR A 779 -27.99 11.62 24.88
C TYR A 779 -28.73 10.86 25.98
N GLN A 780 -28.99 11.52 27.11
CA GLN A 780 -29.68 10.90 28.25
C GLN A 780 -31.18 11.13 28.17
N GLY A 781 -31.96 10.07 28.36
CA GLY A 781 -33.38 10.19 28.70
C GLY A 781 -34.28 9.12 28.09
N ASP A 782 -33.83 8.49 27.01
CA ASP A 782 -34.66 7.63 26.17
C ASP A 782 -33.90 6.36 25.78
N VAL A 783 -34.63 5.27 25.55
CA VAL A 783 -34.09 4.03 24.97
C VAL A 783 -34.82 3.79 23.66
N GLY A 784 -34.21 3.02 22.78
CA GLY A 784 -34.86 2.59 21.55
C GLY A 784 -34.74 1.11 21.27
N THR A 785 -35.24 0.75 20.10
CA THR A 785 -35.10 -0.59 19.56
C THR A 785 -34.86 -0.47 18.06
N LEU A 786 -33.76 -1.07 17.59
CA LEU A 786 -33.61 -1.39 16.17
C LEU A 786 -34.55 -2.55 15.87
N ASN A 787 -35.65 -2.28 15.17
CA ASN A 787 -36.68 -3.28 14.88
C ASN A 787 -36.26 -4.22 13.75
N SER A 788 -35.73 -3.64 12.67
CA SER A 788 -35.24 -4.36 11.49
C SER A 788 -34.40 -3.45 10.61
N TRP A 789 -33.57 -4.04 9.77
CA TRP A 789 -32.90 -3.34 8.68
C TRP A 789 -32.63 -4.30 7.53
N SER A 790 -32.50 -3.75 6.32
CA SER A 790 -32.27 -4.54 5.11
C SER A 790 -31.22 -3.89 4.23
N LEU A 791 -30.44 -4.71 3.53
CA LEU A 791 -29.48 -4.30 2.52
C LEU A 791 -29.99 -4.73 1.15
N HIS A 792 -29.94 -3.80 0.21
CA HIS A 792 -30.19 -4.09 -1.20
C HIS A 792 -28.99 -3.72 -2.06
N PRO A 793 -27.90 -4.51 -2.03
CA PRO A 793 -26.80 -4.33 -2.96
C PRO A 793 -27.25 -4.71 -4.36
N CYS A 794 -26.86 -3.90 -5.32
CA CYS A 794 -27.03 -4.18 -6.73
C CYS A 794 -25.69 -4.48 -7.37
N HIS A 795 -25.69 -5.39 -8.34
CA HIS A 795 -24.54 -5.73 -9.15
C HIS A 795 -24.93 -5.73 -10.63
N LEU A 796 -23.92 -5.62 -11.49
CA LEU A 796 -24.12 -5.60 -12.93
C LEU A 796 -24.00 -7.00 -13.50
N VAL A 797 -25.10 -7.50 -14.04
CA VAL A 797 -25.11 -8.72 -14.83
C VAL A 797 -24.86 -8.33 -16.28
N GLY A 798 -23.74 -8.76 -16.85
CA GLY A 798 -23.51 -8.62 -18.29
C GLY A 798 -24.63 -9.33 -19.04
N VAL A 799 -25.35 -8.59 -19.90
CA VAL A 799 -26.40 -9.19 -20.73
C VAL A 799 -25.69 -9.99 -21.82
N ASP A 800 -25.68 -11.31 -21.65
CA ASP A 800 -25.29 -12.24 -22.70
C ASP A 800 -26.07 -11.85 -23.98
N ALA A 801 -25.31 -11.47 -25.00
CA ALA A 801 -25.68 -10.97 -26.32
C ALA A 801 -27.14 -11.15 -26.77
N ILE A 802 -27.67 -10.13 -27.44
CA ILE A 802 -29.03 -10.07 -27.99
C ILE A 802 -29.42 -11.43 -28.59
N PRO A 803 -30.47 -12.12 -28.09
CA PRO A 803 -30.74 -13.48 -28.53
C PRO A 803 -31.11 -13.52 -30.02
N VAL A 804 -30.72 -14.61 -30.68
CA VAL A 804 -31.14 -14.91 -32.05
C VAL A 804 -32.64 -15.22 -32.02
N VAL A 805 -33.41 -14.53 -32.86
CA VAL A 805 -34.88 -14.60 -32.88
C VAL A 805 -35.35 -15.93 -33.47
N ASP A 806 -36.40 -16.51 -32.89
CA ASP A 806 -37.03 -17.77 -33.31
C ASP A 806 -36.07 -18.96 -33.43
N LEU A 807 -35.02 -18.97 -32.61
CA LEU A 807 -34.04 -20.05 -32.58
C LEU A 807 -34.64 -21.37 -32.05
N ASN A 808 -34.68 -22.39 -32.91
CA ASN A 808 -35.09 -23.75 -32.59
C ASN A 808 -34.06 -24.77 -33.09
N ILE A 809 -33.76 -25.79 -32.29
CA ILE A 809 -32.74 -26.81 -32.60
C ILE A 809 -33.34 -28.20 -32.42
N TYR A 810 -33.47 -28.96 -33.50
CA TYR A 810 -34.19 -30.23 -33.49
C TYR A 810 -33.67 -31.23 -34.55
N PRO A 811 -33.76 -32.55 -34.29
CA PRO A 811 -34.11 -33.15 -33.00
C PRO A 811 -32.98 -32.96 -31.98
N ASN A 812 -33.34 -32.83 -30.70
CA ASN A 812 -32.41 -32.81 -29.59
C ASN A 812 -32.95 -33.76 -28.50
N PRO A 813 -32.41 -34.98 -28.32
CA PRO A 813 -31.11 -35.45 -28.82
C PRO A 813 -31.04 -35.76 -30.34
N ALA A 814 -29.90 -35.46 -30.96
CA ALA A 814 -29.57 -35.76 -32.36
C ALA A 814 -28.74 -37.06 -32.50
N ARG A 815 -28.81 -37.72 -33.66
CA ARG A 815 -28.01 -38.93 -33.98
C ARG A 815 -27.15 -38.74 -35.22
N GLU A 816 -27.78 -38.46 -36.36
CA GLU A 816 -27.08 -38.33 -37.64
C GLU A 816 -26.90 -36.86 -38.05
N GLN A 817 -27.91 -36.04 -37.80
CA GLN A 817 -27.98 -34.63 -38.18
C GLN A 817 -28.84 -33.84 -37.18
N VAL A 818 -28.59 -32.53 -37.09
CA VAL A 818 -29.40 -31.57 -36.34
C VAL A 818 -29.81 -30.41 -37.24
N ASN A 819 -31.07 -29.98 -37.15
CA ASN A 819 -31.57 -28.79 -37.82
C ASN A 819 -31.57 -27.60 -36.87
N ILE A 820 -31.25 -26.42 -37.40
CA ILE A 820 -31.25 -25.16 -36.66
C ILE A 820 -32.08 -24.17 -37.48
N SER A 821 -33.21 -23.78 -36.91
CA SER A 821 -34.14 -22.82 -37.49
C SER A 821 -34.02 -21.51 -36.73
N PHE A 822 -33.88 -20.38 -37.42
CA PHE A 822 -33.84 -19.05 -36.80
C PHE A 822 -34.07 -17.95 -37.83
N ASP A 823 -34.39 -16.74 -37.38
CA ASP A 823 -34.49 -15.55 -38.24
C ASP A 823 -33.12 -14.88 -38.39
N ALA A 824 -32.50 -15.02 -39.56
CA ALA A 824 -31.23 -14.37 -39.88
C ALA A 824 -31.45 -12.89 -40.21
N ARG A 825 -30.71 -12.00 -39.53
CA ARG A 825 -30.86 -10.53 -39.63
C ARG A 825 -29.56 -9.79 -39.92
N SER A 826 -28.40 -10.46 -39.93
CA SER A 826 -27.13 -9.91 -40.43
C SER A 826 -26.80 -10.41 -41.84
N THR A 827 -25.76 -9.84 -42.44
CA THR A 827 -25.24 -10.26 -43.76
C THR A 827 -24.44 -11.57 -43.70
N GLU A 828 -23.93 -11.94 -42.52
CA GLU A 828 -23.18 -13.17 -42.28
C GLU A 828 -23.49 -13.70 -40.88
N GLN A 829 -23.71 -15.01 -40.77
CA GLN A 829 -23.93 -15.74 -39.54
C GLN A 829 -22.81 -16.74 -39.30
N ASN A 830 -22.22 -16.74 -38.11
CA ASN A 830 -21.25 -17.74 -37.69
C ASN A 830 -21.92 -18.74 -36.75
N ILE A 831 -21.77 -20.03 -37.03
CA ILE A 831 -22.32 -21.10 -36.20
C ILE A 831 -21.20 -22.05 -35.83
N SER A 832 -21.08 -22.35 -34.55
CA SER A 832 -20.03 -23.20 -34.00
C SER A 832 -20.59 -24.20 -33.01
N LEU A 833 -19.99 -25.39 -32.98
CA LEU A 833 -20.23 -26.42 -31.97
C LEU A 833 -18.94 -26.63 -31.17
N THR A 834 -19.05 -26.62 -29.85
CA THR A 834 -17.97 -26.95 -28.91
C THR A 834 -18.38 -28.14 -28.03
N ASP A 835 -17.41 -28.95 -27.63
CA ASP A 835 -17.63 -29.96 -26.58
C ASP A 835 -17.68 -29.32 -25.17
N ILE A 836 -18.05 -30.08 -24.14
CA ILE A 836 -18.17 -29.55 -22.76
C ILE A 836 -16.88 -28.99 -22.17
N ASN A 837 -15.72 -29.30 -22.76
CA ASN A 837 -14.42 -28.80 -22.32
C ASN A 837 -14.01 -27.54 -23.11
N GLY A 838 -14.93 -26.97 -23.90
CA GLY A 838 -14.72 -25.75 -24.68
C GLY A 838 -13.98 -25.95 -26.00
N ARG A 839 -13.66 -27.20 -26.40
CA ARG A 839 -12.96 -27.46 -27.67
C ARG A 839 -13.91 -27.36 -28.85
N LEU A 840 -13.55 -26.55 -29.85
CA LEU A 840 -14.29 -26.39 -31.10
C LEU A 840 -14.26 -27.69 -31.92
N VAL A 841 -15.44 -28.23 -32.25
CA VAL A 841 -15.57 -29.48 -33.01
C VAL A 841 -16.14 -29.28 -34.41
N TRP A 842 -16.84 -28.17 -34.64
CA TRP A 842 -17.37 -27.79 -35.94
C TRP A 842 -17.65 -26.29 -35.97
N HIS A 843 -17.44 -25.63 -37.11
CA HIS A 843 -17.92 -24.27 -37.35
C HIS A 843 -18.13 -24.01 -38.84
N GLU A 844 -19.03 -23.08 -39.16
CA GLU A 844 -19.26 -22.62 -40.52
C GLU A 844 -19.85 -21.21 -40.52
N ASN A 845 -19.58 -20.46 -41.59
CA ASN A 845 -20.19 -19.15 -41.84
C ASN A 845 -21.24 -19.29 -42.93
N PHE A 846 -22.35 -18.57 -42.76
CA PHE A 846 -23.44 -18.55 -43.72
C PHE A 846 -23.82 -17.10 -44.08
N ALA A 847 -24.38 -16.90 -45.27
CA ALA A 847 -24.99 -15.63 -45.68
C ALA A 847 -26.49 -15.86 -45.91
N LEU A 848 -27.25 -15.93 -44.81
CA LEU A 848 -28.68 -16.22 -44.80
C LEU A 848 -29.49 -14.93 -44.66
N ASN A 849 -30.77 -14.97 -45.02
CA ASN A 849 -31.67 -13.81 -44.91
C ASN A 849 -33.09 -14.27 -44.56
N GLY A 850 -33.68 -13.67 -43.52
CA GLY A 850 -35.01 -14.01 -43.03
C GLY A 850 -35.05 -15.37 -42.33
N HIS A 851 -36.26 -15.94 -42.21
CA HIS A 851 -36.43 -17.24 -41.57
C HIS A 851 -35.68 -18.33 -42.33
N SER A 852 -34.68 -18.89 -41.67
CA SER A 852 -33.69 -19.78 -42.28
C SER A 852 -33.60 -21.07 -41.47
N ASN A 853 -33.41 -22.19 -42.17
CA ASN A 853 -33.22 -23.50 -41.55
C ASN A 853 -32.00 -24.17 -42.17
N ILE A 854 -31.03 -24.52 -41.34
CA ILE A 854 -29.79 -25.18 -41.74
C ILE A 854 -29.70 -26.57 -41.12
N GLN A 855 -28.93 -27.45 -41.76
CA GLN A 855 -28.74 -28.82 -41.31
C GLN A 855 -27.26 -29.11 -41.12
N ILE A 856 -26.89 -29.54 -39.90
CA ILE A 856 -25.51 -29.87 -39.54
C ILE A 856 -25.39 -31.39 -39.38
N PRO A 857 -24.47 -32.06 -40.11
CA PRO A 857 -24.18 -33.47 -39.89
C PRO A 857 -23.40 -33.66 -38.58
N VAL A 858 -23.93 -34.46 -37.66
CA VAL A 858 -23.33 -34.74 -36.35
C VAL A 858 -22.89 -36.19 -36.17
N ASN A 859 -23.08 -37.03 -37.20
CA ASN A 859 -22.74 -38.46 -37.21
C ASN A 859 -21.25 -38.79 -36.97
N ARG A 860 -20.35 -37.80 -37.12
CA ARG A 860 -18.91 -37.96 -36.87
C ARG A 860 -18.47 -37.53 -35.48
N LEU A 861 -19.37 -36.96 -34.69
CA LEU A 861 -19.10 -36.51 -33.32
C LEU A 861 -19.33 -37.65 -32.34
N THR A 862 -18.55 -37.70 -31.26
CA THR A 862 -18.72 -38.68 -30.19
C THR A 862 -20.03 -38.43 -29.43
N PRO A 863 -20.76 -39.47 -28.98
CA PRO A 863 -21.93 -39.28 -28.13
C PRO A 863 -21.59 -38.47 -26.88
N GLY A 864 -22.39 -37.44 -26.57
CA GLY A 864 -22.06 -36.49 -25.51
C GLY A 864 -22.91 -35.21 -25.54
N ILE A 865 -22.58 -34.29 -24.65
CA ILE A 865 -23.18 -32.95 -24.58
C ILE A 865 -22.27 -31.99 -25.35
N TYR A 866 -22.87 -31.15 -26.18
CA TYR A 866 -22.22 -30.10 -26.95
C TYR A 866 -22.93 -28.78 -26.72
N LEU A 867 -22.22 -27.68 -26.90
CA LEU A 867 -22.78 -26.34 -26.95
C LEU A 867 -22.76 -25.87 -28.40
N ILE A 868 -23.91 -25.44 -28.90
CA ILE A 868 -24.02 -24.82 -30.20
C ILE A 868 -24.23 -23.31 -30.01
N LYS A 869 -23.34 -22.54 -30.61
CA LYS A 869 -23.30 -21.08 -30.53
C LYS A 869 -23.53 -20.50 -31.92
N ILE A 870 -24.54 -19.65 -32.04
CA ILE A 870 -24.90 -18.94 -33.27
C ILE A 870 -24.66 -17.46 -33.03
N ARG A 871 -24.01 -16.80 -33.98
CA ARG A 871 -23.78 -15.35 -34.02
C ARG A 871 -24.36 -14.79 -35.33
N ASP A 872 -25.25 -13.83 -35.22
CA ASP A 872 -25.97 -13.14 -36.31
C ASP A 872 -25.78 -11.62 -36.11
N GLY A 873 -24.63 -11.10 -36.56
CA GLY A 873 -24.19 -9.74 -36.25
C GLY A 873 -23.93 -9.57 -34.75
N GLU A 874 -24.63 -8.62 -34.12
CA GLU A 874 -24.60 -8.38 -32.67
C GLU A 874 -25.45 -9.39 -31.87
N ARG A 875 -26.26 -10.20 -32.57
CA ARG A 875 -27.09 -11.23 -31.92
C ARG A 875 -26.28 -12.49 -31.69
N GLN A 876 -26.45 -13.11 -30.52
CA GLN A 876 -25.83 -14.40 -30.23
C GLN A 876 -26.77 -15.29 -29.41
N SER A 877 -26.69 -16.59 -29.61
CA SER A 877 -27.38 -17.54 -28.75
C SER A 877 -26.60 -18.82 -28.64
N THR A 878 -26.48 -19.32 -27.41
CA THR A 878 -25.89 -20.62 -27.11
C THR A 878 -27.01 -21.58 -26.67
N ARG A 879 -27.00 -22.81 -27.18
CA ARG A 879 -27.94 -23.87 -26.80
C ARG A 879 -27.19 -25.17 -26.53
N LYS A 880 -27.73 -25.97 -25.62
CA LYS A 880 -27.24 -27.32 -25.35
C LYS A 880 -27.74 -28.26 -26.45
N LEU A 881 -26.84 -29.02 -27.06
CA LEU A 881 -27.13 -30.10 -28.00
C LEU A 881 -26.67 -31.43 -27.42
N VAL A 882 -27.55 -32.44 -27.42
CA VAL A 882 -27.21 -33.80 -26.98
C VAL A 882 -27.06 -34.68 -28.21
N ILE A 883 -25.91 -35.34 -28.36
CA ILE A 883 -25.65 -36.31 -29.44
C ILE A 883 -25.66 -37.72 -28.84
N ARG A 884 -26.41 -38.64 -29.46
CA ARG A 884 -26.60 -40.03 -29.01
C ARG A 884 -26.05 -41.06 -29.98
#